data_AF-P25979-F1
#
_entry.id   AF-P25979-F1
#
_cell.length_a   1.000
_cell.length_b   1.000
_cell.length_c   1.000
_cell.angle_alpha   90.00
_cell.angle_beta   90.00
_cell.angle_gamma   90.00
#
_symmetry.space_group_name_H-M   'P 1'
#
loop_
_entity.id
_entity.type
_entity.pdbx_description
1 polymer ?
#
loop_
_entity_poly.entity_id
_entity_poly.type
_entity_poly.pdbx_seq_one_letter_code
_entity_poly.pdbx_strand_id
1 'polypeptide(L)'
;MNGAAGGVTQAKMTAPKDQDPWSQDEMLTLIQTMKTLLPSQDNSKFKTTESHLDWNKLAFKNYSGSMCRQKWMEISNEVRKFRTLSELILDAEEHVRHPYKGKKLKKHPEFPKKPLTPYFRFFMEKRAKYAKLHPEMSNLDLTKILSKKYKELPEKKKMKYIQDFQREKLEFERNLARFREEHPDLMQNPKKSDVPEKPKTPQQLWYNHERKVYLKLHADASTKDVKDALGKQWSQLTDKKRLKWIHKALEQRKQYEGIMREYMQKHPELNIAEEGITRSTLTKAERQLKDKFDGRPTKPPPNSYSMYCAELMANMKDVPSTERMVLCSQRWKLLSQKEKDAYNKKCEQRKKDYEVELMRFLESLPEEEQQRVLAEEKMVRSRSGQADKKKAADERAKLPETPKTAEEIWQQSVIGDYLARFKNDRAKALKSMEGTWLNMEKKEKIMWIKKAAEDQKRYERELSDMRATPTPTTAGKKVKFLGEPKKAPMNGYQKFSQELLSNGELNHLPLKERMVEIGSRWHRISPSQKDYYKKLAEDQQRVYRTQFDTWMKGLSSQDRAAYKEQNSNKRKSTAKIQVPVAKPKLVAQSKSDDDDEDDDDDEDEDDDDDEDEDKEDSSEDGDSSESSSDEDSEDGEENEDEEGEEDEDEEEDDDDNESGSSSSSSSSADSSDSDSN
;
A
#
# COMPACT_ATOMS: atom_id res chain seq x y z
N MET A 1 50.92 -74.09 -35.96
CA MET A 1 49.48 -73.77 -36.10
C MET A 1 49.27 -72.30 -35.76
N ASN A 2 48.74 -71.53 -36.71
CA ASN A 2 48.55 -70.08 -36.62
C ASN A 2 47.43 -69.73 -35.65
N GLY A 3 47.74 -69.03 -34.55
CA GLY A 3 46.78 -68.44 -33.63
C GLY A 3 46.72 -66.92 -33.80
N ALA A 4 46.19 -66.43 -34.92
CA ALA A 4 45.93 -65.01 -35.13
C ALA A 4 44.62 -64.64 -34.44
N ALA A 5 44.70 -64.19 -33.18
CA ALA A 5 43.58 -63.62 -32.44
C ALA A 5 43.33 -62.16 -32.88
N GLY A 6 42.87 -62.00 -34.13
CA GLY A 6 42.37 -60.73 -34.67
C GLY A 6 40.89 -60.56 -34.32
N GLY A 7 40.59 -60.30 -33.05
CA GLY A 7 39.25 -59.91 -32.61
C GLY A 7 38.97 -58.48 -33.05
N VAL A 8 38.43 -58.31 -34.25
CA VAL A 8 37.82 -57.05 -34.69
C VAL A 8 36.66 -56.78 -33.74
N THR A 9 36.87 -55.90 -32.77
CA THR A 9 35.80 -55.33 -31.95
C THR A 9 34.90 -54.56 -32.90
N GLN A 10 33.82 -55.21 -33.34
CA GLN A 10 32.68 -54.56 -33.96
C GLN A 10 32.30 -53.38 -33.07
N ALA A 11 32.50 -52.18 -33.60
CA ALA A 11 32.02 -50.95 -33.02
C ALA A 11 30.51 -51.14 -32.80
N LYS A 12 30.15 -51.35 -31.53
CA LYS A 12 28.78 -51.44 -31.07
C LYS A 12 28.15 -50.11 -31.47
N MET A 13 27.38 -50.12 -32.56
CA MET A 13 26.49 -49.03 -32.95
C MET A 13 25.69 -48.69 -31.69
N THR A 14 26.04 -47.59 -31.05
CA THR A 14 25.29 -47.06 -29.93
C THR A 14 23.92 -46.72 -30.50
N ALA A 15 22.91 -47.50 -30.11
CA ALA A 15 21.52 -47.20 -30.41
C ALA A 15 21.26 -45.71 -30.13
N PRO A 16 20.52 -44.99 -31.00
CA PRO A 16 20.26 -43.57 -30.80
C PRO A 16 19.58 -43.41 -29.44
N LYS A 17 20.25 -42.70 -28.52
CA LYS A 17 19.70 -42.37 -27.20
C LYS A 17 18.37 -41.67 -27.38
N ASP A 18 17.34 -42.21 -26.74
CA ASP A 18 16.10 -41.53 -26.34
C ASP A 18 15.49 -40.60 -27.40
N GLN A 19 14.92 -41.18 -28.47
CA GLN A 19 13.90 -40.44 -29.21
C GLN A 19 12.67 -40.32 -28.30
N ASP A 20 12.32 -39.10 -27.91
CA ASP A 20 11.06 -38.84 -27.20
C ASP A 20 9.90 -39.42 -28.02
N PRO A 21 9.03 -40.27 -27.44
CA PRO A 21 7.89 -40.84 -28.16
C PRO A 21 6.84 -39.82 -28.63
N TRP A 22 7.03 -38.52 -28.34
CA TRP A 22 6.15 -37.44 -28.78
C TRP A 22 6.83 -36.56 -29.83
N SER A 23 6.14 -36.32 -30.94
CA SER A 23 6.57 -35.32 -31.93
C SER A 23 6.27 -33.89 -31.46
N GLN A 24 6.92 -32.91 -32.09
CA GLN A 24 6.67 -31.48 -31.87
C GLN A 24 5.19 -31.13 -32.11
N ASP A 25 4.61 -31.61 -33.21
CA ASP A 25 3.21 -31.39 -33.56
C ASP A 25 2.24 -32.02 -32.54
N GLU A 26 2.60 -33.15 -31.95
CA GLU A 26 1.80 -33.82 -30.91
C GLU A 26 1.82 -33.03 -29.61
N MET A 27 2.99 -32.51 -29.21
CA MET A 27 3.09 -31.61 -28.07
C MET A 27 2.30 -30.32 -28.28
N LEU A 28 2.35 -29.72 -29.48
CA LEU A 28 1.55 -28.53 -29.82
C LEU A 28 0.06 -28.85 -29.84
N THR A 29 -0.34 -30.02 -30.33
CA THR A 29 -1.75 -30.47 -30.32
C THR A 29 -2.28 -30.58 -28.89
N LEU A 30 -1.48 -31.14 -27.96
CA LEU A 30 -1.83 -31.20 -26.55
C LEU A 30 -2.07 -29.79 -25.97
N ILE A 31 -1.11 -28.88 -26.16
CA ILE A 31 -1.17 -27.51 -25.64
C ILE A 31 -2.38 -26.74 -26.23
N GLN A 32 -2.61 -26.88 -27.53
CA GLN A 32 -3.74 -26.24 -28.20
C GLN A 32 -5.08 -26.79 -27.70
N THR A 33 -5.19 -28.10 -27.47
CA THR A 33 -6.40 -28.71 -26.91
C THR A 33 -6.64 -28.23 -25.48
N MET A 34 -5.57 -28.11 -24.67
CA MET A 34 -5.66 -27.51 -23.33
C MET A 34 -6.22 -26.09 -23.37
N LYS A 35 -5.74 -25.26 -24.30
CA LYS A 35 -6.23 -23.88 -24.50
C LYS A 35 -7.73 -23.83 -24.76
N THR A 36 -8.27 -24.79 -25.51
CA THR A 36 -9.72 -24.86 -25.82
C THR A 36 -10.59 -25.30 -24.64
N LEU A 37 -10.01 -25.99 -23.64
CA LEU A 37 -10.73 -26.42 -22.44
C LEU A 37 -10.67 -25.40 -21.29
N LEU A 38 -9.89 -24.32 -21.43
CA LEU A 38 -9.80 -23.29 -20.40
C LEU A 38 -11.08 -22.43 -20.36
N PRO A 39 -11.50 -21.98 -19.16
CA PRO A 39 -12.48 -20.91 -19.01
C PRO A 39 -12.03 -19.64 -19.74
N SER A 40 -12.98 -18.79 -20.14
CA SER A 40 -12.71 -17.56 -20.91
C SER A 40 -11.78 -16.56 -20.21
N GLN A 41 -11.71 -16.58 -18.87
CA GLN A 41 -10.80 -15.80 -18.04
C GLN A 41 -10.38 -16.61 -16.82
N ASP A 42 -9.10 -17.01 -16.73
CA ASP A 42 -8.55 -17.70 -15.57
C ASP A 42 -7.75 -16.75 -14.66
N ASN A 43 -8.37 -16.30 -13.58
CA ASN A 43 -7.73 -15.40 -12.61
C ASN A 43 -7.03 -16.13 -11.45
N SER A 44 -7.04 -17.47 -11.47
CA SER A 44 -6.45 -18.31 -10.43
C SER A 44 -5.01 -18.68 -10.74
N LYS A 45 -4.28 -19.13 -9.70
CA LYS A 45 -2.95 -19.73 -9.89
C LYS A 45 -3.09 -20.93 -10.84
N PHE A 46 -2.13 -21.12 -11.76
CA PHE A 46 -2.24 -22.16 -12.79
C PHE A 46 -2.57 -23.55 -12.23
N LYS A 47 -2.02 -23.93 -11.06
CA LYS A 47 -2.27 -25.24 -10.42
C LYS A 47 -3.75 -25.47 -10.10
N THR A 48 -4.48 -24.42 -9.70
CA THR A 48 -5.90 -24.50 -9.38
C THR A 48 -6.71 -24.73 -10.65
N THR A 49 -6.42 -23.99 -11.73
CA THR A 49 -7.06 -24.20 -13.03
C THR A 49 -6.70 -25.57 -13.63
N GLU A 50 -5.44 -25.99 -13.51
CA GLU A 50 -4.92 -27.28 -13.96
C GLU A 50 -5.60 -28.45 -13.24
N SER A 51 -5.87 -28.33 -11.93
CA SER A 51 -6.54 -29.39 -11.17
C SER A 51 -8.00 -29.62 -11.62
N HIS A 52 -8.63 -28.64 -12.26
CA HIS A 52 -9.99 -28.75 -12.79
C HIS A 52 -10.02 -29.23 -14.25
N LEU A 53 -8.87 -29.45 -14.89
CA LEU A 53 -8.82 -29.97 -16.25
C LEU A 53 -9.22 -31.45 -16.29
N ASP A 54 -10.18 -31.75 -17.16
CA ASP A 54 -10.53 -33.13 -17.49
C ASP A 54 -9.54 -33.69 -18.52
N TRP A 55 -8.52 -34.38 -18.02
CA TRP A 55 -7.46 -34.98 -18.85
C TRP A 55 -7.97 -36.02 -19.85
N ASN A 56 -9.12 -36.65 -19.61
CA ASN A 56 -9.67 -37.60 -20.57
C ASN A 56 -10.20 -36.89 -21.83
N LYS A 57 -10.64 -35.63 -21.71
CA LYS A 57 -11.01 -34.78 -22.86
C LYS A 57 -9.79 -34.29 -23.63
N LEU A 58 -8.60 -34.33 -23.03
CA LEU A 58 -7.31 -34.02 -23.68
C LEU A 58 -6.65 -35.22 -24.33
N ALA A 59 -7.23 -36.42 -24.22
CA ALA A 59 -6.70 -37.61 -24.88
C ALA A 59 -6.88 -37.49 -26.41
N PHE A 60 -5.83 -37.80 -27.17
CA PHE A 60 -5.86 -37.78 -28.64
C PHE A 60 -4.90 -38.83 -29.22
N LYS A 61 -5.17 -39.26 -30.46
CA LYS A 61 -4.44 -40.37 -31.11
C LYS A 61 -4.39 -41.61 -30.19
N ASN A 62 -3.19 -42.05 -29.81
CA ASN A 62 -2.96 -43.18 -28.92
C ASN A 62 -2.57 -42.73 -27.49
N TYR A 63 -2.63 -41.43 -27.21
CA TYR A 63 -2.26 -40.87 -25.91
C TYR A 63 -3.48 -40.80 -25.00
N SER A 64 -3.45 -41.56 -23.90
CA SER A 64 -4.48 -41.49 -22.86
C SER A 64 -4.39 -40.17 -22.09
N GLY A 65 -5.44 -39.80 -21.37
CA GLY A 65 -5.44 -38.60 -20.53
C GLY A 65 -4.28 -38.56 -19.52
N SER A 66 -3.89 -39.72 -18.99
CA SER A 66 -2.73 -39.85 -18.10
C SER A 66 -1.41 -39.52 -18.82
N MET A 67 -1.24 -39.94 -20.07
CA MET A 67 -0.05 -39.63 -20.87
C MET A 67 0.01 -38.14 -21.19
N CYS A 68 -1.12 -37.54 -21.55
CA CYS A 68 -1.25 -36.10 -21.77
C CYS A 68 -0.87 -35.29 -20.53
N ARG A 69 -1.35 -35.70 -19.34
CA ARG A 69 -0.99 -35.06 -18.07
C ARG A 69 0.51 -35.13 -17.80
N GLN A 70 1.13 -36.29 -18.00
CA GLN A 70 2.56 -36.46 -17.79
C GLN A 70 3.38 -35.59 -18.75
N LYS A 71 3.02 -35.56 -20.04
CA LYS A 71 3.72 -34.72 -21.02
C LYS A 71 3.55 -33.24 -20.73
N TRP A 72 2.36 -32.80 -20.31
CA TRP A 72 2.16 -31.44 -19.82
C TRP A 72 3.04 -31.12 -18.60
N MET A 73 3.19 -32.05 -17.65
CA MET A 73 4.09 -31.85 -16.51
C MET A 73 5.55 -31.68 -16.96
N GLU A 74 6.00 -32.41 -17.97
CA GLU A 74 7.33 -32.25 -18.57
C GLU A 74 7.50 -30.88 -19.23
N ILE A 75 6.55 -30.46 -20.07
CA ILE A 75 6.58 -29.17 -20.76
C ILE A 75 6.48 -28.00 -19.76
N SER A 76 5.56 -28.08 -18.80
CA SER A 76 5.34 -27.05 -17.78
C SER A 76 6.51 -26.89 -16.80
N ASN A 77 7.39 -27.90 -16.69
CA ASN A 77 8.65 -27.77 -15.94
C ASN A 77 9.67 -26.85 -16.62
N GLU A 78 9.59 -26.72 -17.94
CA GLU A 78 10.53 -25.94 -18.74
C GLU A 78 10.14 -24.46 -18.87
N VAL A 79 8.91 -24.13 -18.47
CA VAL A 79 8.37 -22.77 -18.44
C VAL A 79 8.14 -22.28 -17.02
N ARG A 80 7.96 -20.97 -16.85
CA ARG A 80 7.93 -20.34 -15.52
C ARG A 80 6.58 -20.56 -14.82
N LYS A 81 6.60 -21.15 -13.63
CA LYS A 81 5.40 -21.59 -12.88
C LYS A 81 4.68 -20.55 -12.01
N PHE A 82 4.90 -19.25 -12.23
CA PHE A 82 4.31 -18.17 -11.41
C PHE A 82 3.35 -17.30 -12.23
N ARG A 83 2.34 -17.93 -12.85
CA ARG A 83 1.39 -17.31 -13.78
C ARG A 83 0.02 -18.00 -13.75
N THR A 84 -0.92 -17.49 -14.54
CA THR A 84 -2.18 -18.20 -14.86
C THR A 84 -1.90 -19.34 -15.84
N LEU A 85 -2.85 -20.27 -16.01
CA LEU A 85 -2.66 -21.40 -16.90
C LEU A 85 -2.69 -20.96 -18.37
N SER A 86 -3.53 -19.97 -18.73
CA SER A 86 -3.54 -19.38 -20.08
C SER A 86 -2.18 -18.80 -20.47
N GLU A 87 -1.53 -18.04 -19.60
CA GLU A 87 -0.19 -17.50 -19.87
C GLU A 87 0.85 -18.62 -19.97
N LEU A 88 0.75 -19.65 -19.13
CA LEU A 88 1.68 -20.77 -19.13
C LEU A 88 1.59 -21.60 -20.42
N ILE A 89 0.39 -21.73 -21.00
CA ILE A 89 0.16 -22.38 -22.29
C ILE A 89 0.86 -21.60 -23.41
N LEU A 90 0.81 -20.26 -23.42
CA LEU A 90 1.51 -19.45 -24.43
C LEU A 90 3.03 -19.64 -24.35
N ASP A 91 3.59 -19.59 -23.14
CA ASP A 91 5.02 -19.84 -22.92
C ASP A 91 5.40 -21.27 -23.29
N ALA A 92 4.54 -22.25 -23.00
CA ALA A 92 4.74 -23.66 -23.34
C ALA A 92 4.69 -23.89 -24.86
N GLU A 93 3.76 -23.26 -25.56
CA GLU A 93 3.66 -23.30 -27.02
C GLU A 93 4.92 -22.75 -27.67
N GLU A 94 5.40 -21.59 -27.19
CA GLU A 94 6.65 -20.98 -27.64
C GLU A 94 7.87 -21.85 -27.29
N HIS A 95 7.89 -22.50 -26.12
CA HIS A 95 8.95 -23.43 -25.75
C HIS A 95 9.00 -24.65 -26.66
N VAL A 96 7.85 -25.25 -26.99
CA VAL A 96 7.78 -26.39 -27.90
C VAL A 96 8.16 -25.99 -29.32
N ARG A 97 7.78 -24.79 -29.79
CA ARG A 97 8.20 -24.27 -31.10
C ARG A 97 9.69 -23.95 -31.17
N HIS A 98 10.23 -23.33 -30.12
CA HIS A 98 11.62 -22.86 -30.06
C HIS A 98 12.36 -23.35 -28.80
N PRO A 99 12.65 -24.66 -28.66
CA PRO A 99 13.19 -25.25 -27.42
C PRO A 99 14.55 -24.70 -26.96
N TYR A 100 15.31 -24.13 -27.90
CA TYR A 100 16.65 -23.61 -27.68
C TYR A 100 16.70 -22.08 -27.52
N LYS A 101 15.57 -21.38 -27.55
CA LYS A 101 15.56 -19.92 -27.39
C LYS A 101 15.96 -19.51 -25.96
N GLY A 102 16.69 -18.40 -25.85
CA GLY A 102 17.11 -17.86 -24.55
C GLY A 102 18.12 -18.73 -23.81
N LYS A 103 17.82 -19.16 -22.58
CA LYS A 103 18.79 -19.81 -21.68
C LYS A 103 19.37 -21.13 -22.20
N LYS A 104 18.66 -21.82 -23.11
CA LYS A 104 19.08 -23.11 -23.69
C LYS A 104 19.83 -22.97 -25.02
N LEU A 105 20.11 -21.76 -25.49
CA LEU A 105 20.74 -21.52 -26.80
C LEU A 105 22.08 -22.25 -26.96
N LYS A 106 22.92 -22.23 -25.92
CA LYS A 106 24.22 -22.94 -25.90
C LYS A 106 24.08 -24.47 -25.90
N LYS A 107 22.88 -25.03 -25.73
CA LYS A 107 22.57 -26.46 -25.84
C LYS A 107 22.06 -26.86 -27.22
N HIS A 108 21.85 -25.89 -28.13
CA HIS A 108 21.45 -26.19 -29.51
C HIS A 108 22.52 -27.10 -30.16
N PRO A 109 22.14 -28.17 -30.87
CA PRO A 109 23.09 -29.15 -31.43
C PRO A 109 24.16 -28.52 -32.33
N GLU A 110 23.77 -27.47 -33.07
CA GLU A 110 24.64 -26.74 -33.99
C GLU A 110 25.31 -25.51 -33.37
N PHE A 111 25.00 -25.16 -32.11
CA PHE A 111 25.63 -24.01 -31.47
C PHE A 111 27.14 -24.30 -31.31
N PRO A 112 28.01 -23.46 -31.89
CA PRO A 112 29.44 -23.70 -31.82
C PRO A 112 29.93 -23.78 -30.37
N LYS A 113 30.84 -24.70 -30.09
CA LYS A 113 31.48 -24.81 -28.77
C LYS A 113 32.74 -23.97 -28.74
N LYS A 114 32.94 -23.21 -27.67
CA LYS A 114 34.17 -22.44 -27.47
C LYS A 114 35.38 -23.39 -27.55
N PRO A 115 36.44 -23.01 -28.28
CA PRO A 115 37.65 -23.81 -28.34
C PRO A 115 38.28 -23.92 -26.96
N LEU A 116 38.99 -25.02 -26.72
CA LEU A 116 39.70 -25.23 -25.46
C LEU A 116 40.91 -24.32 -25.40
N THR A 117 41.03 -23.54 -24.32
CA THR A 117 42.24 -22.75 -24.07
C THR A 117 43.48 -23.64 -24.03
N PRO A 118 44.69 -23.08 -24.27
CA PRO A 118 45.92 -23.87 -24.37
C PRO A 118 46.17 -24.82 -23.19
N TYR A 119 45.91 -24.37 -21.95
CA TYR A 119 46.01 -25.21 -20.75
C TYR A 119 44.97 -26.34 -20.76
N PHE A 120 43.69 -26.06 -21.03
CA PHE A 120 42.66 -27.10 -21.04
C PHE A 120 42.91 -28.13 -22.15
N ARG A 121 43.43 -27.71 -23.30
CA ARG A 121 43.85 -28.63 -24.37
C ARG A 121 44.96 -29.57 -23.87
N PHE A 122 46.00 -29.04 -23.22
CA PHE A 122 47.06 -29.84 -22.60
C PHE A 122 46.50 -30.78 -21.51
N PHE A 123 45.64 -30.26 -20.63
CA PHE A 123 45.00 -31.02 -19.57
C PHE A 123 44.22 -32.20 -20.14
N MET A 124 43.35 -31.98 -21.13
CA MET A 124 42.57 -33.02 -21.77
C MET A 124 43.44 -34.09 -22.44
N GLU A 125 44.56 -33.72 -23.06
CA GLU A 125 45.49 -34.66 -23.69
C GLU A 125 46.26 -35.51 -22.66
N LYS A 126 46.70 -34.89 -21.55
CA LYS A 126 47.60 -35.55 -20.59
C LYS A 126 46.88 -36.20 -19.41
N ARG A 127 45.67 -35.76 -19.05
CA ARG A 127 44.92 -36.23 -17.88
C ARG A 127 44.79 -37.74 -17.82
N ALA A 128 44.41 -38.39 -18.92
CA ALA A 128 44.25 -39.85 -18.94
C ALA A 128 45.58 -40.61 -18.73
N LYS A 129 46.71 -40.04 -19.15
CA LYS A 129 48.04 -40.65 -18.97
C LYS A 129 48.51 -40.50 -17.52
N TYR A 130 48.38 -39.29 -16.97
CA TYR A 130 48.77 -39.03 -15.60
C TYR A 130 47.88 -39.76 -14.58
N ALA A 131 46.58 -39.89 -14.85
CA ALA A 131 45.67 -40.67 -14.00
C ALA A 131 46.07 -42.15 -13.92
N LYS A 132 46.66 -42.71 -14.99
CA LYS A 132 47.21 -44.09 -14.98
C LYS A 132 48.57 -44.19 -14.28
N LEU A 133 49.37 -43.12 -14.31
CA LEU A 133 50.68 -43.06 -13.62
C LEU A 133 50.53 -42.78 -12.12
N HIS A 134 49.48 -42.07 -11.75
CA HIS A 134 49.15 -41.71 -10.37
C HIS A 134 47.73 -42.18 -10.02
N PRO A 135 47.44 -43.50 -10.07
CA PRO A 135 46.10 -44.01 -9.81
C PRO A 135 45.66 -43.83 -8.35
N GLU A 136 46.61 -43.69 -7.43
CA GLU A 136 46.35 -43.40 -6.00
C GLU A 136 46.08 -41.91 -5.73
N MET A 137 46.45 -41.03 -6.67
CA MET A 137 46.23 -39.59 -6.49
C MET A 137 44.81 -39.23 -6.92
N SER A 138 44.19 -38.33 -6.16
CA SER A 138 42.90 -37.75 -6.54
C SER A 138 43.00 -36.98 -7.86
N ASN A 139 41.89 -36.89 -8.61
CA ASN A 139 41.82 -36.04 -9.80
C ASN A 139 42.13 -34.57 -9.48
N LEU A 140 41.84 -34.13 -8.25
CA LEU A 140 42.11 -32.76 -7.80
C LEU A 140 43.63 -32.50 -7.70
N ASP A 141 44.36 -33.44 -7.10
CA ASP A 141 45.84 -33.39 -7.05
C ASP A 141 46.47 -33.57 -8.43
N LEU A 142 45.88 -34.42 -9.27
CA LEU A 142 46.31 -34.59 -10.65
C LEU A 142 46.23 -33.29 -11.43
N THR A 143 45.16 -32.52 -11.20
CA THR A 143 44.96 -31.21 -11.82
C THR A 143 46.01 -30.21 -11.36
N LYS A 144 46.35 -30.19 -10.06
CA LYS A 144 47.45 -29.38 -9.52
C LYS A 144 48.79 -29.77 -10.16
N ILE A 145 49.07 -31.07 -10.31
CA ILE A 145 50.30 -31.57 -10.96
C ILE A 145 50.33 -31.13 -12.43
N LEU A 146 49.23 -31.30 -13.18
CA LEU A 146 49.16 -30.92 -14.60
C LEU A 146 49.26 -29.42 -14.80
N SER A 147 48.68 -28.60 -13.92
CA SER A 147 48.84 -27.15 -13.93
C SER A 147 50.31 -26.75 -13.76
N LYS A 148 51.00 -27.29 -12.75
CA LYS A 148 52.45 -27.07 -12.56
C LYS A 148 53.26 -27.52 -13.77
N LYS A 149 52.97 -28.72 -14.31
CA LYS A 149 53.64 -29.24 -15.51
C LYS A 149 53.40 -28.39 -16.75
N TYR A 150 52.21 -27.81 -16.88
CA TYR A 150 51.93 -26.88 -17.97
C TYR A 150 52.72 -25.57 -17.81
N LYS A 151 52.76 -25.01 -16.59
CA LYS A 151 53.57 -23.81 -16.28
C LYS A 151 55.06 -24.03 -16.57
N GLU A 152 55.59 -25.22 -16.24
CA GLU A 152 56.98 -25.66 -16.51
C GLU A 152 57.28 -25.99 -17.99
N LEU A 153 56.28 -26.06 -18.87
CA LEU A 153 56.54 -26.36 -20.29
C LEU A 153 57.39 -25.26 -20.93
N PRO A 154 58.42 -25.63 -21.72
CA PRO A 154 59.14 -24.68 -22.56
C PRO A 154 58.18 -23.90 -23.46
N GLU A 155 58.47 -22.61 -23.67
CA GLU A 155 57.63 -21.71 -24.47
C GLU A 155 57.33 -22.28 -25.85
N LYS A 156 58.32 -22.89 -26.51
CA LYS A 156 58.15 -23.56 -27.81
C LYS A 156 57.07 -24.66 -27.81
N LYS A 157 56.88 -25.37 -26.68
CA LYS A 157 55.81 -26.38 -26.55
C LYS A 157 54.46 -25.74 -26.23
N LYS A 158 54.43 -24.67 -25.42
CA LYS A 158 53.21 -23.89 -25.15
C LYS A 158 52.68 -23.25 -26.44
N MET A 159 53.57 -22.68 -27.25
CA MET A 159 53.25 -22.04 -28.54
C MET A 159 52.44 -22.94 -29.48
N LYS A 160 52.67 -24.26 -29.48
CA LYS A 160 51.83 -25.18 -30.25
C LYS A 160 50.36 -25.12 -29.80
N TYR A 161 50.10 -25.23 -28.50
CA TYR A 161 48.75 -25.18 -27.96
C TYR A 161 48.12 -23.79 -28.13
N ILE A 162 48.92 -22.72 -28.04
CA ILE A 162 48.50 -21.34 -28.27
C ILE A 162 48.06 -21.13 -29.73
N GLN A 163 48.88 -21.54 -30.71
CA GLN A 163 48.54 -21.44 -32.13
C GLN A 163 47.33 -22.30 -32.51
N ASP A 164 47.21 -23.51 -31.93
CA ASP A 164 46.04 -24.36 -32.10
C ASP A 164 44.77 -23.68 -31.57
N PHE A 165 44.83 -23.08 -30.37
CA PHE A 165 43.72 -22.32 -29.79
C PHE A 165 43.32 -21.11 -30.64
N GLN A 166 44.28 -20.30 -31.10
CA GLN A 166 44.00 -19.13 -31.96
C GLN A 166 43.31 -19.55 -33.27
N ARG A 167 43.79 -20.61 -33.92
CA ARG A 167 43.18 -21.13 -35.15
C ARG A 167 41.75 -21.62 -34.91
N GLU A 168 41.52 -22.35 -33.83
CA GLU A 168 40.19 -22.84 -33.47
C GLU A 168 39.26 -21.71 -32.99
N LYS A 169 39.79 -20.63 -32.39
CA LYS A 169 39.03 -19.42 -32.02
C LYS A 169 38.46 -18.74 -33.26
N LEU A 170 39.28 -18.54 -34.29
CA LEU A 170 38.82 -18.01 -35.57
C LEU A 170 37.77 -18.91 -36.24
N GLU A 171 37.96 -20.24 -36.19
CA GLU A 171 36.96 -21.18 -36.70
C GLU A 171 35.66 -21.14 -35.90
N PHE A 172 35.74 -21.02 -34.58
CA PHE A 172 34.58 -20.84 -33.71
C PHE A 172 33.82 -19.55 -34.04
N GLU A 173 34.51 -18.42 -34.24
CA GLU A 173 33.91 -17.14 -34.62
C GLU A 173 33.22 -17.23 -35.98
N ARG A 174 33.87 -17.85 -36.98
CA ARG A 174 33.25 -18.11 -38.29
C ARG A 174 32.01 -18.99 -38.17
N ASN A 175 32.09 -20.09 -37.43
CA ASN A 175 30.95 -20.99 -37.23
C ASN A 175 29.83 -20.30 -36.44
N LEU A 176 30.16 -19.39 -35.51
CA LEU A 176 29.19 -18.60 -34.76
C LEU A 176 28.52 -17.55 -35.65
N ALA A 177 29.26 -16.91 -36.56
CA ALA A 177 28.69 -16.03 -37.57
C ALA A 177 27.72 -16.79 -38.47
N ARG A 178 28.14 -17.95 -39.01
CA ARG A 178 27.26 -18.82 -39.81
C ARG A 178 26.02 -19.24 -39.02
N PHE A 179 26.17 -19.60 -37.75
CA PHE A 179 25.04 -19.93 -36.89
C PHE A 179 24.07 -18.75 -36.71
N ARG A 180 24.55 -17.50 -36.58
CA ARG A 180 23.67 -16.32 -36.53
C ARG A 180 22.90 -16.09 -37.83
N GLU A 181 23.49 -16.42 -38.97
CA GLU A 181 22.86 -16.33 -40.29
C GLU A 181 21.83 -17.45 -40.50
N GLU A 182 22.15 -18.69 -40.09
CA GLU A 182 21.28 -19.86 -40.23
C GLU A 182 20.12 -19.87 -39.21
N HIS A 183 20.31 -19.24 -38.04
CA HIS A 183 19.35 -19.22 -36.93
C HIS A 183 19.06 -17.79 -36.42
N PRO A 184 18.49 -16.90 -37.26
CA PRO A 184 18.27 -15.50 -36.90
C PRO A 184 17.23 -15.32 -35.78
N ASP A 185 16.22 -16.17 -35.73
CA ASP A 185 15.14 -16.22 -34.73
C ASP A 185 15.64 -16.52 -33.31
N LEU A 186 16.68 -17.35 -33.18
CA LEU A 186 17.33 -17.66 -31.91
C LEU A 186 18.24 -16.54 -31.40
N MET A 187 18.73 -15.70 -32.30
CA MET A 187 19.66 -14.61 -32.02
C MET A 187 19.00 -13.22 -31.97
N GLN A 188 17.73 -13.12 -32.37
CA GLN A 188 17.01 -11.86 -32.39
C GLN A 188 16.81 -11.32 -30.97
N ASN A 189 17.45 -10.20 -30.68
CA ASN A 189 17.18 -9.45 -29.47
C ASN A 189 15.75 -8.92 -29.53
N PRO A 190 14.90 -9.13 -28.50
CA PRO A 190 13.60 -8.48 -28.42
C PRO A 190 13.73 -6.95 -28.52
N LYS A 191 14.86 -6.38 -28.10
CA LYS A 191 15.16 -4.94 -28.25
C LYS A 191 15.25 -4.46 -29.71
N LYS A 192 15.47 -5.36 -30.68
CA LYS A 192 15.45 -5.08 -32.12
C LYS A 192 14.11 -5.42 -32.76
N SER A 193 13.11 -5.87 -32.00
CA SER A 193 11.76 -5.97 -32.54
C SER A 193 11.30 -4.58 -32.98
N ASP A 194 10.51 -4.50 -34.04
CA ASP A 194 9.88 -3.25 -34.52
C ASP A 194 8.88 -2.66 -33.49
N VAL A 195 8.69 -3.33 -32.36
CA VAL A 195 7.86 -2.84 -31.25
C VAL A 195 8.52 -1.61 -30.62
N PRO A 196 7.81 -0.46 -30.56
CA PRO A 196 8.33 0.75 -29.94
C PRO A 196 8.77 0.55 -28.48
N GLU A 197 9.90 1.17 -28.11
CA GLU A 197 10.42 1.09 -26.73
C GLU A 197 9.47 1.82 -25.76
N LYS A 198 9.13 1.17 -24.64
CA LYS A 198 8.29 1.75 -23.60
C LYS A 198 8.87 3.08 -23.07
N PRO A 199 8.01 4.05 -22.73
CA PRO A 199 8.45 5.36 -22.26
C PRO A 199 9.16 5.22 -20.92
N LYS A 200 10.23 6.01 -20.75
CA LYS A 200 11.06 5.98 -19.55
C LYS A 200 10.41 6.83 -18.45
N THR A 201 10.53 6.38 -17.21
CA THR A 201 10.12 7.15 -16.02
C THR A 201 11.00 8.40 -15.83
N PRO A 202 10.56 9.41 -15.07
CA PRO A 202 11.37 10.60 -14.79
C PRO A 202 12.75 10.26 -14.22
N GLN A 203 12.77 9.29 -13.29
CA GLN A 203 13.98 8.78 -12.66
C GLN A 203 14.92 8.12 -13.65
N GLN A 204 14.41 7.27 -14.54
CA GLN A 204 15.22 6.62 -15.57
C GLN A 204 15.79 7.64 -16.56
N LEU A 205 15.02 8.67 -16.94
CA LEU A 205 15.51 9.70 -17.84
C LEU A 205 16.65 10.50 -17.23
N TRP A 206 16.47 10.91 -15.96
CA TRP A 206 17.51 11.57 -15.21
C TRP A 206 18.74 10.67 -15.03
N TYR A 207 18.56 9.43 -14.56
CA TYR A 207 19.66 8.48 -14.35
C TYR A 207 20.43 8.21 -15.65
N ASN A 208 19.74 8.03 -16.78
CA ASN A 208 20.39 7.82 -18.06
C ASN A 208 21.20 9.04 -18.52
N HIS A 209 20.69 10.25 -18.28
CA HIS A 209 21.42 11.48 -18.56
C HIS A 209 22.65 11.62 -17.67
N GLU A 210 22.49 11.49 -16.36
CA GLU A 210 23.60 11.61 -15.41
C GLU A 210 24.61 10.48 -15.57
N ARG A 211 24.18 9.25 -15.90
CA ARG A 211 25.08 8.14 -16.21
C ARG A 211 25.98 8.47 -17.40
N LYS A 212 25.44 9.05 -18.47
CA LYS A 212 26.24 9.49 -19.62
C LYS A 212 27.23 10.61 -19.23
N VAL A 213 26.81 11.56 -18.40
CA VAL A 213 27.69 12.63 -17.91
C VAL A 213 28.78 12.07 -17.00
N TYR A 214 28.44 11.15 -16.10
CA TYR A 214 29.37 10.54 -15.17
C TYR A 214 30.42 9.68 -15.89
N LEU A 215 30.00 8.80 -16.81
CA LEU A 215 30.92 8.00 -17.61
C LEU A 215 31.83 8.85 -18.51
N LYS A 216 31.36 10.02 -18.95
CA LYS A 216 32.21 10.98 -19.68
C LYS A 216 33.30 11.60 -18.79
N LEU A 217 33.06 11.72 -17.48
CA LEU A 217 34.03 12.25 -16.51
C LEU A 217 34.91 11.16 -15.88
N HIS A 218 34.40 9.93 -15.85
CA HIS A 218 35.03 8.75 -15.30
C HIS A 218 34.90 7.60 -16.31
N ALA A 219 35.74 7.62 -17.35
CA ALA A 219 35.66 6.66 -18.46
C ALA A 219 35.94 5.21 -18.00
N ASP A 220 36.80 5.05 -16.99
CA ASP A 220 37.15 3.79 -16.34
C ASP A 220 36.18 3.37 -15.24
N ALA A 221 35.12 4.17 -14.98
CA ALA A 221 34.17 3.82 -13.93
C ALA A 221 33.37 2.57 -14.27
N SER A 222 33.38 1.62 -13.34
CA SER A 222 32.57 0.41 -13.46
C SER A 222 31.07 0.73 -13.31
N THR A 223 30.22 -0.21 -13.73
CA THR A 223 28.77 -0.10 -13.53
C THR A 223 28.41 0.04 -12.03
N LYS A 224 29.22 -0.53 -11.13
CA LYS A 224 29.03 -0.42 -9.68
C LYS A 224 29.26 1.02 -9.21
N ASP A 225 30.35 1.64 -9.66
CA ASP A 225 30.72 3.02 -9.29
C ASP A 225 29.63 4.02 -9.71
N VAL A 226 29.11 3.87 -10.93
CA VAL A 226 28.00 4.69 -11.43
C VAL A 226 26.75 4.52 -10.57
N LYS A 227 26.40 3.28 -10.21
CA LYS A 227 25.21 2.98 -9.41
C LYS A 227 25.33 3.57 -8.00
N ASP A 228 26.51 3.46 -7.39
CA ASP A 228 26.75 3.98 -6.05
C ASP A 228 26.77 5.51 -6.04
N ALA A 229 27.36 6.14 -7.07
CA ALA A 229 27.38 7.59 -7.23
C ALA A 229 25.98 8.19 -7.47
N LEU A 230 25.15 7.57 -8.32
CA LEU A 230 23.87 8.13 -8.77
C LEU A 230 22.65 7.61 -8.00
N GLY A 231 22.71 6.43 -7.39
CA GLY A 231 21.54 5.69 -6.90
C GLY A 231 20.65 6.44 -5.90
N LYS A 232 21.21 7.37 -5.12
CA LYS A 232 20.48 8.17 -4.11
C LYS A 232 20.28 9.63 -4.49
N GLN A 233 20.85 10.09 -5.62
CA GLN A 233 20.81 11.51 -5.95
C GLN A 233 19.43 11.97 -6.40
N TRP A 234 18.62 11.10 -7.03
CA TRP A 234 17.27 11.46 -7.48
C TRP A 234 16.39 12.05 -6.36
N SER A 235 16.34 11.39 -5.20
CA SER A 235 15.54 11.86 -4.05
C SER A 235 16.10 13.15 -3.43
N GLN A 236 17.40 13.41 -3.62
CA GLN A 236 18.08 14.62 -3.14
C GLN A 236 17.91 15.81 -4.11
N LEU A 237 17.41 15.57 -5.32
CA LEU A 237 17.13 16.65 -6.26
C LEU A 237 16.04 17.57 -5.74
N THR A 238 16.19 18.87 -6.02
CA THR A 238 15.15 19.85 -5.74
C THR A 238 13.88 19.55 -6.53
N ASP A 239 12.74 19.99 -6.00
CA ASP A 239 11.43 19.88 -6.66
C ASP A 239 11.48 20.37 -8.12
N LYS A 240 12.13 21.51 -8.37
CA LYS A 240 12.28 22.09 -9.72
C LYS A 240 13.06 21.16 -10.68
N LYS A 241 14.12 20.50 -10.20
CA LYS A 241 14.91 19.56 -11.02
C LYS A 241 14.11 18.29 -11.31
N ARG A 242 13.42 17.72 -10.32
CA ARG A 242 12.54 16.55 -10.53
C ARG A 242 11.43 16.86 -11.53
N LEU A 243 10.83 18.05 -11.43
CA LEU A 243 9.78 18.48 -12.33
C LEU A 243 10.22 18.55 -13.80
N LYS A 244 11.44 19.01 -14.09
CA LYS A 244 12.00 18.99 -15.46
C LYS A 244 11.92 17.59 -16.09
N TRP A 245 12.27 16.57 -15.33
CA TRP A 245 12.25 15.18 -15.80
C TRP A 245 10.84 14.58 -15.83
N ILE A 246 9.96 15.02 -14.92
CA ILE A 246 8.53 14.68 -14.96
C ILE A 246 7.90 15.17 -16.27
N HIS A 247 8.12 16.43 -16.65
CA HIS A 247 7.62 16.96 -17.93
C HIS A 247 8.20 16.21 -19.12
N LYS A 248 9.51 15.92 -19.11
CA LYS A 248 10.15 15.15 -20.19
C LYS A 248 9.58 13.72 -20.31
N ALA A 249 9.31 13.05 -19.19
CA ALA A 249 8.72 11.72 -19.17
C ALA A 249 7.28 11.71 -19.71
N LEU A 250 6.49 12.73 -19.36
CA LEU A 250 5.12 12.87 -19.89
C LEU A 250 5.10 13.15 -21.38
N GLU A 251 6.01 13.99 -21.88
CA GLU A 251 6.14 14.23 -23.31
C GLU A 251 6.54 12.94 -24.04
N GLN A 252 7.55 12.22 -23.56
CA GLN A 252 7.92 10.93 -24.14
C GLN A 252 6.80 9.90 -24.11
N ARG A 253 5.98 9.89 -23.05
CA ARG A 253 4.80 9.02 -22.98
C ARG A 253 3.78 9.39 -24.06
N LYS A 254 3.49 10.68 -24.23
CA LYS A 254 2.56 11.16 -25.28
C LYS A 254 3.05 10.78 -26.69
N GLN A 255 4.35 10.94 -26.96
CA GLN A 255 4.95 10.51 -28.23
C GLN A 255 4.83 8.99 -28.42
N TYR A 256 5.13 8.21 -27.39
CA TYR A 256 4.97 6.75 -27.41
C TYR A 256 3.51 6.33 -27.64
N GLU A 257 2.54 6.98 -27.00
CA GLU A 257 1.12 6.72 -27.21
C GLU A 257 0.73 6.91 -28.69
N GLY A 258 1.19 7.99 -29.33
CA GLY A 258 0.98 8.23 -30.77
C GLY A 258 1.60 7.15 -31.65
N ILE A 259 2.89 6.86 -31.44
CA ILE A 259 3.62 5.82 -32.21
C ILE A 259 2.96 4.44 -32.01
N MET A 260 2.54 4.11 -30.79
CA MET A 260 1.89 2.83 -30.51
C MET A 260 0.51 2.72 -31.14
N ARG A 261 -0.24 3.82 -31.31
CA ARG A 261 -1.53 3.81 -32.03
C ARG A 261 -1.32 3.54 -33.53
N GLU A 262 -0.29 4.12 -34.13
CA GLU A 262 0.09 3.81 -35.52
C GLU A 262 0.57 2.36 -35.65
N TYR A 263 1.34 1.88 -34.69
CA TYR A 263 1.82 0.50 -34.66
C TYR A 263 0.67 -0.49 -34.53
N MET A 264 -0.28 -0.25 -33.63
CA MET A 264 -1.51 -1.05 -33.49
C MET A 264 -2.30 -1.14 -34.81
N GLN A 265 -2.39 -0.02 -35.53
CA GLN A 265 -3.10 0.03 -36.80
C GLN A 265 -2.40 -0.80 -37.88
N LYS A 266 -1.06 -0.86 -37.86
CA LYS A 266 -0.26 -1.67 -38.78
C LYS A 266 -0.19 -3.14 -38.38
N HIS A 267 -0.38 -3.44 -37.10
CA HIS A 267 -0.27 -4.78 -36.52
C HIS A 267 -1.53 -5.22 -35.75
N PRO A 268 -2.72 -5.26 -36.39
CA PRO A 268 -3.96 -5.68 -35.75
C PRO A 268 -3.89 -7.13 -35.22
N GLU A 269 -3.01 -7.98 -35.76
CA GLU A 269 -2.79 -9.37 -35.32
C GLU A 269 -2.19 -9.50 -33.93
N LEU A 270 -1.49 -8.46 -33.43
CA LEU A 270 -0.81 -8.51 -32.13
C LEU A 270 -1.75 -8.25 -30.94
N ASN A 271 -3.00 -7.83 -31.19
CA ASN A 271 -4.04 -7.60 -30.17
C ASN A 271 -3.51 -6.88 -28.91
N ILE A 272 -2.77 -5.78 -29.10
CA ILE A 272 -2.18 -5.02 -28.00
C ILE A 272 -3.31 -4.30 -27.25
N ALA A 273 -3.34 -4.38 -25.93
CA ALA A 273 -4.38 -3.71 -25.13
C ALA A 273 -4.14 -2.19 -25.06
N GLU A 274 -5.17 -1.38 -25.29
CA GLU A 274 -5.10 0.09 -25.21
C GLU A 274 -4.68 0.57 -23.80
N GLU A 275 -5.16 -0.09 -22.76
CA GLU A 275 -4.76 0.18 -21.37
C GLU A 275 -3.25 -0.02 -21.12
N GLY A 276 -2.57 -0.83 -21.94
CA GLY A 276 -1.12 -1.01 -21.87
C GLY A 276 -0.35 0.20 -22.40
N ILE A 277 -0.95 0.96 -23.30
CA ILE A 277 -0.36 2.12 -23.98
C ILE A 277 -0.47 3.36 -23.10
N THR A 278 -1.61 3.55 -22.43
CA THR A 278 -1.92 4.73 -21.61
C THR A 278 -1.44 4.65 -20.16
N ARG A 279 -0.65 3.62 -19.80
CA ARG A 279 -0.16 3.45 -18.41
C ARG A 279 0.71 4.64 -17.98
N SER A 280 0.42 5.15 -16.77
CA SER A 280 1.20 6.25 -16.18
C SER A 280 2.65 5.83 -15.91
N THR A 281 3.59 6.68 -16.34
CA THR A 281 5.02 6.56 -15.99
C THR A 281 5.39 7.26 -14.68
N LEU A 282 4.44 8.00 -14.07
CA LEU A 282 4.66 8.78 -12.84
C LEU A 282 4.22 8.00 -11.60
N THR A 283 5.07 8.03 -10.57
CA THR A 283 4.72 7.61 -9.21
C THR A 283 3.76 8.60 -8.56
N LYS A 284 3.09 8.18 -7.47
CA LYS A 284 2.17 9.05 -6.71
C LYS A 284 2.83 10.35 -6.20
N ALA A 285 4.08 10.26 -5.75
CA ALA A 285 4.83 11.43 -5.26
C ALA A 285 5.22 12.39 -6.39
N GLU A 286 5.66 11.86 -7.54
CA GLU A 286 5.97 12.67 -8.73
C GLU A 286 4.71 13.33 -9.28
N ARG A 287 3.58 12.61 -9.28
CA ARG A 287 2.28 13.15 -9.64
C ARG A 287 1.88 14.31 -8.73
N GLN A 288 1.94 14.11 -7.42
CA GLN A 288 1.61 15.14 -6.44
C GLN A 288 2.50 16.38 -6.59
N LEU A 289 3.79 16.18 -6.92
CA LEU A 289 4.71 17.27 -7.21
C LEU A 289 4.29 18.06 -8.45
N LYS A 290 3.89 17.38 -9.53
CA LYS A 290 3.36 18.02 -10.75
C LYS A 290 2.07 18.80 -10.45
N ASP A 291 1.09 18.15 -9.83
CA ASP A 291 -0.19 18.77 -9.50
C ASP A 291 0.00 20.02 -8.62
N LYS A 292 0.91 19.97 -7.65
CA LYS A 292 1.27 21.12 -6.81
C LYS A 292 1.86 22.27 -7.63
N PHE A 293 2.68 21.95 -8.64
CA PHE A 293 3.28 22.96 -9.52
C PHE A 293 2.24 23.56 -10.50
N ASP A 294 1.30 22.76 -10.97
CA ASP A 294 0.20 23.19 -11.84
C ASP A 294 -0.89 23.97 -11.09
N GLY A 295 -0.72 24.18 -9.78
CA GLY A 295 -1.61 25.01 -8.98
C GLY A 295 -2.80 24.28 -8.36
N ARG A 296 -2.76 22.94 -8.24
CA ARG A 296 -3.80 22.18 -7.56
C ARG A 296 -4.00 22.71 -6.13
N PRO A 297 -5.20 23.17 -5.77
CA PRO A 297 -5.43 23.76 -4.46
C PRO A 297 -5.32 22.70 -3.36
N THR A 298 -4.87 23.14 -2.18
CA THR A 298 -4.80 22.26 -1.01
C THR A 298 -6.16 22.19 -0.33
N LYS A 299 -6.61 20.97 -0.01
CA LYS A 299 -7.90 20.76 0.65
C LYS A 299 -8.02 21.57 1.94
N PRO A 300 -9.14 22.27 2.15
CA PRO A 300 -9.33 23.09 3.32
C PRO A 300 -9.60 22.23 4.55
N PRO A 301 -9.30 22.73 5.77
CA PRO A 301 -9.68 22.06 7.01
C PRO A 301 -11.19 21.74 7.04
N PRO A 302 -11.58 20.52 7.46
CA PRO A 302 -12.96 20.04 7.32
C PRO A 302 -13.96 20.74 8.25
N ASN A 303 -13.49 21.27 9.39
CA ASN A 303 -14.30 21.96 10.38
C ASN A 303 -13.55 23.17 10.96
N SER A 304 -14.26 23.99 11.74
CA SER A 304 -13.73 25.21 12.35
C SER A 304 -12.62 24.99 13.37
N TYR A 305 -12.66 23.91 14.14
CA TYR A 305 -11.57 23.55 15.04
C TYR A 305 -10.29 23.25 14.27
N SER A 306 -10.37 22.47 13.20
CA SER A 306 -9.23 22.20 12.32
C SER A 306 -8.74 23.46 11.61
N MET A 307 -9.63 24.39 11.27
CA MET A 307 -9.25 25.71 10.73
C MET A 307 -8.44 26.52 11.75
N TYR A 308 -8.92 26.58 12.99
CA TYR A 308 -8.20 27.21 14.09
C TYR A 308 -6.82 26.57 14.32
N CYS A 309 -6.77 25.24 14.33
CA CYS A 309 -5.51 24.51 14.47
C CYS A 309 -4.53 24.86 13.36
N ALA A 310 -4.97 24.88 12.10
CA ALA A 310 -4.11 25.20 10.96
C ALA A 310 -3.49 26.60 11.08
N GLU A 311 -4.28 27.59 11.50
CA GLU A 311 -3.80 28.96 11.71
C GLU A 311 -2.79 29.05 12.87
N LEU A 312 -3.11 28.43 14.00
CA LEU A 312 -2.22 28.44 15.16
C LEU A 312 -0.90 27.71 14.87
N MET A 313 -0.96 26.62 14.10
CA MET A 313 0.21 25.84 13.67
C MET A 313 1.14 26.63 12.74
N ALA A 314 0.56 27.38 11.81
CA ALA A 314 1.30 28.23 10.87
C ALA A 314 2.01 29.38 11.59
N ASN A 315 1.40 29.90 12.66
CA ASN A 315 1.96 31.00 13.46
C ASN A 315 3.05 30.55 14.45
N MET A 316 2.94 29.33 15.02
CA MET A 316 3.84 28.84 16.08
C MET A 316 4.93 27.90 15.55
N LYS A 317 5.88 28.39 14.74
CA LYS A 317 6.88 27.51 14.07
C LYS A 317 7.94 26.89 15.00
N ASP A 318 8.24 27.53 16.13
CA ASP A 318 9.33 27.11 17.03
C ASP A 318 8.91 26.08 18.10
N VAL A 319 7.60 25.84 18.26
CA VAL A 319 7.08 24.85 19.20
C VAL A 319 7.03 23.48 18.51
N PRO A 320 7.39 22.36 19.16
CA PRO A 320 7.21 21.02 18.57
C PRO A 320 5.76 20.75 18.16
N SER A 321 5.53 20.04 17.04
CA SER A 321 4.17 19.84 16.46
C SER A 321 3.17 19.25 17.45
N THR A 322 3.59 18.26 18.24
CA THR A 322 2.75 17.62 19.27
C THR A 322 2.29 18.61 20.34
N GLU A 323 3.17 19.49 20.80
CA GLU A 323 2.84 20.55 21.77
C GLU A 323 1.92 21.60 21.16
N ARG A 324 2.11 21.95 19.88
CA ARG A 324 1.18 22.84 19.16
C ARG A 324 -0.24 22.25 19.14
N MET A 325 -0.39 20.94 18.92
CA MET A 325 -1.72 20.29 18.90
C MET A 325 -2.41 20.37 20.26
N VAL A 326 -1.66 20.10 21.34
CA VAL A 326 -2.16 20.23 22.71
C VAL A 326 -2.59 21.67 23.00
N LEU A 327 -1.79 22.65 22.56
CA LEU A 327 -2.11 24.07 22.71
C LEU A 327 -3.36 24.46 21.92
N CYS A 328 -3.56 23.93 20.71
CA CYS A 328 -4.77 24.16 19.92
C CYS A 328 -6.02 23.71 20.68
N SER A 329 -6.00 22.50 21.25
CA SER A 329 -7.12 21.99 22.05
C SER A 329 -7.41 22.85 23.28
N GLN A 330 -6.37 23.28 24.00
CA GLN A 330 -6.53 24.12 25.20
C GLN A 330 -7.09 25.50 24.86
N ARG A 331 -6.52 26.19 23.86
CA ARG A 331 -6.96 27.52 23.48
C ARG A 331 -8.34 27.52 22.83
N TRP A 332 -8.67 26.52 22.00
CA TRP A 332 -10.02 26.39 21.42
C TRP A 332 -11.12 26.31 22.49
N LYS A 333 -10.84 25.63 23.63
CA LYS A 333 -11.78 25.56 24.75
C LYS A 333 -11.96 26.90 25.48
N LEU A 334 -10.95 27.76 25.43
CA LEU A 334 -10.98 29.10 26.03
C LEU A 334 -11.60 30.16 25.11
N LEU A 335 -11.79 29.86 23.83
CA LEU A 335 -12.47 30.76 22.90
C LEU A 335 -13.96 30.91 23.26
N SER A 336 -14.44 32.14 23.19
CA SER A 336 -15.86 32.48 23.29
C SER A 336 -16.65 31.88 22.12
N GLN A 337 -17.97 31.75 22.29
CA GLN A 337 -18.84 31.26 21.22
C GLN A 337 -18.75 32.14 19.96
N LYS A 338 -18.71 33.47 20.14
CA LYS A 338 -18.54 34.43 19.06
C LYS A 338 -17.27 34.20 18.24
N GLU A 339 -16.16 33.86 18.89
CA GLU A 339 -14.91 33.54 18.20
C GLU A 339 -15.00 32.21 17.44
N LYS A 340 -15.61 31.17 18.05
CA LYS A 340 -15.85 29.88 17.37
C LYS A 340 -16.75 30.04 16.14
N ASP A 341 -17.79 30.87 16.23
CA ASP A 341 -18.68 31.17 15.11
C ASP A 341 -17.95 31.91 13.98
N ALA A 342 -17.00 32.79 14.31
CA ALA A 342 -16.13 33.42 13.32
C ALA A 342 -15.26 32.38 12.59
N TYR A 343 -14.74 31.36 13.31
CA TYR A 343 -14.01 30.25 12.70
C TYR A 343 -14.90 29.32 11.87
N ASN A 344 -16.17 29.11 12.25
CA ASN A 344 -17.16 28.41 11.42
C ASN A 344 -17.33 29.13 10.08
N LYS A 345 -17.60 30.43 10.10
CA LYS A 345 -17.73 31.26 8.88
C LYS A 345 -16.46 31.22 8.02
N LYS A 346 -15.28 31.30 8.66
CA LYS A 346 -13.99 31.23 7.95
C LYS A 346 -13.75 29.86 7.31
N CYS A 347 -14.17 28.77 7.97
CA CYS A 347 -14.11 27.41 7.44
C CYS A 347 -15.02 27.25 6.22
N GLU A 348 -16.28 27.69 6.31
CA GLU A 348 -17.22 27.66 5.19
C GLU A 348 -16.75 28.51 4.01
N GLN A 349 -16.26 29.72 4.27
CA GLN A 349 -15.72 30.58 3.22
C GLN A 349 -14.53 29.91 2.53
N ARG A 350 -13.59 29.34 3.28
CA ARG A 350 -12.44 28.66 2.69
C ARG A 350 -12.83 27.42 1.88
N LYS A 351 -13.92 26.72 2.24
CA LYS A 351 -14.47 25.63 1.42
C LYS A 351 -15.00 26.15 0.08
N LYS A 352 -15.70 27.29 0.08
CA LYS A 352 -16.16 27.95 -1.16
C LYS A 352 -14.98 28.43 -2.01
N ASP A 353 -13.98 29.05 -1.39
CA ASP A 353 -12.76 29.49 -2.09
C ASP A 353 -12.05 28.29 -2.73
N TYR A 354 -11.87 27.19 -1.99
CA TYR A 354 -11.28 25.96 -2.50
C TYR A 354 -12.05 25.40 -3.71
N GLU A 355 -13.38 25.40 -3.68
CA GLU A 355 -14.19 24.93 -4.80
C GLU A 355 -13.94 25.79 -6.05
N VAL A 356 -13.94 27.11 -5.91
CA VAL A 356 -13.64 28.04 -7.01
C VAL A 356 -12.21 27.84 -7.54
N GLU A 357 -11.24 27.64 -6.65
CA GLU A 357 -9.86 27.36 -7.03
C GLU A 357 -9.71 25.99 -7.72
N LEU A 358 -10.46 24.99 -7.27
CA LEU A 358 -10.44 23.64 -7.84
C LEU A 358 -11.04 23.65 -9.24
N MET A 359 -12.17 24.33 -9.44
CA MET A 359 -12.79 24.49 -10.75
C MET A 359 -11.87 25.23 -11.72
N ARG A 360 -11.23 26.33 -11.27
CA ARG A 360 -10.25 27.06 -12.09
C ARG A 360 -9.05 26.19 -12.47
N PHE A 361 -8.60 25.33 -11.56
CA PHE A 361 -7.52 24.37 -11.85
C PHE A 361 -7.96 23.32 -12.87
N LEU A 362 -9.15 22.74 -12.73
CA LEU A 362 -9.68 21.77 -13.69
C LEU A 362 -9.80 22.39 -15.09
N GLU A 363 -10.31 23.62 -15.20
CA GLU A 363 -10.41 24.33 -16.48
C GLU A 363 -9.05 24.58 -17.15
N SER A 364 -7.97 24.71 -16.36
CA SER A 364 -6.61 24.85 -16.89
C SER A 364 -5.98 23.56 -17.42
N LEU A 365 -6.58 22.40 -17.12
CA LEU A 365 -6.05 21.09 -17.45
C LEU A 365 -6.69 20.50 -18.73
N PRO A 366 -5.95 19.66 -19.48
CA PRO A 366 -6.54 18.86 -20.55
C PRO A 366 -7.63 17.90 -20.02
N GLU A 367 -8.64 17.61 -20.84
CA GLU A 367 -9.81 16.78 -20.48
C GLU A 367 -9.46 15.45 -19.81
N GLU A 368 -8.47 14.72 -20.33
CA GLU A 368 -8.00 13.45 -19.74
C GLU A 368 -7.50 13.64 -18.30
N GLU A 369 -6.82 14.74 -18.04
CA GLU A 369 -6.29 15.07 -16.72
C GLU A 369 -7.40 15.61 -15.80
N GLN A 370 -8.42 16.28 -16.34
CA GLN A 370 -9.62 16.67 -15.60
C GLN A 370 -10.36 15.45 -15.06
N GLN A 371 -10.62 14.45 -15.92
CA GLN A 371 -11.29 13.22 -15.53
C GLN A 371 -10.53 12.48 -14.44
N ARG A 372 -9.19 12.44 -14.52
CA ARG A 372 -8.34 11.89 -13.46
C ARG A 372 -8.54 12.61 -12.14
N VAL A 373 -8.43 13.94 -12.14
CA VAL A 373 -8.55 14.74 -10.90
C VAL A 373 -9.94 14.57 -10.30
N LEU A 374 -10.99 14.58 -11.11
CA LEU A 374 -12.37 14.35 -10.67
C LEU A 374 -12.56 12.94 -10.06
N ALA A 375 -11.97 11.90 -10.66
CA ALA A 375 -12.01 10.55 -10.12
C ALA A 375 -11.30 10.45 -8.76
N GLU A 376 -10.15 11.09 -8.60
CA GLU A 376 -9.43 11.17 -7.33
C GLU A 376 -10.24 11.92 -6.26
N GLU A 377 -10.86 13.05 -6.63
CA GLU A 377 -11.72 13.83 -5.74
C GLU A 377 -12.95 13.04 -5.30
N LYS A 378 -13.60 12.30 -6.21
CA LYS A 378 -14.70 11.39 -5.91
C LYS A 378 -14.28 10.29 -4.94
N MET A 379 -13.12 9.67 -5.16
CA MET A 379 -12.60 8.63 -4.28
C MET A 379 -12.32 9.16 -2.86
N VAL A 380 -11.74 10.36 -2.74
CA VAL A 380 -11.48 10.98 -1.43
C VAL A 380 -12.79 11.28 -0.70
N ARG A 381 -13.81 11.82 -1.40
CA ARG A 381 -15.14 12.09 -0.83
C ARG A 381 -15.85 10.79 -0.38
N SER A 382 -15.74 9.74 -1.18
CA SER A 382 -16.31 8.42 -0.83
C SER A 382 -15.66 7.84 0.42
N ARG A 383 -14.33 7.95 0.55
CA ARG A 383 -13.60 7.47 1.73
C ARG A 383 -13.95 8.24 3.01
N SER A 384 -14.13 9.56 2.92
CA SER A 384 -14.62 10.33 4.08
C SER A 384 -16.05 9.95 4.43
N GLY A 385 -16.93 9.80 3.43
CA GLY A 385 -18.32 9.38 3.65
C GLY A 385 -18.44 8.00 4.29
N GLN A 386 -17.61 7.03 3.90
CA GLN A 386 -17.55 5.71 4.55
C GLN A 386 -17.05 5.79 6.00
N ALA A 387 -16.06 6.64 6.29
CA ALA A 387 -15.59 6.85 7.65
C ALA A 387 -16.66 7.49 8.54
N ASP A 388 -17.45 8.43 8.00
CA ASP A 388 -18.56 9.05 8.71
C ASP A 388 -19.75 8.07 8.87
N LYS A 389 -20.08 7.27 7.86
CA LYS A 389 -21.06 6.17 7.98
C LYS A 389 -20.64 5.13 9.02
N LYS A 390 -19.37 4.74 9.05
CA LYS A 390 -18.82 3.81 10.05
C LYS A 390 -18.93 4.38 11.46
N LYS A 391 -18.67 5.68 11.63
CA LYS A 391 -18.87 6.37 12.93
C LYS A 391 -20.35 6.44 13.30
N ALA A 392 -21.22 6.75 12.35
CA ALA A 392 -22.67 6.78 12.59
C ALA A 392 -23.20 5.38 12.96
N ALA A 393 -22.70 4.31 12.32
CA ALA A 393 -23.02 2.93 12.64
C ALA A 393 -22.49 2.52 14.03
N ASP A 394 -21.26 2.91 14.40
CA ASP A 394 -20.70 2.67 15.74
C ASP A 394 -21.48 3.42 16.83
N GLU A 395 -21.95 4.64 16.55
CA GLU A 395 -22.83 5.37 17.46
C GLU A 395 -24.23 4.74 17.53
N ARG A 396 -24.79 4.28 16.40
CA ARG A 396 -26.06 3.54 16.35
C ARG A 396 -25.98 2.22 17.13
N ALA A 397 -24.87 1.49 17.04
CA ALA A 397 -24.64 0.24 17.77
C ALA A 397 -24.48 0.45 19.29
N LYS A 398 -24.13 1.66 19.75
CA LYS A 398 -24.08 2.02 21.17
C LYS A 398 -25.42 2.47 21.72
N LEU A 399 -26.36 2.86 20.85
CA LEU A 399 -27.70 3.26 21.25
C LEU A 399 -28.59 2.01 21.35
N PRO A 400 -29.65 2.05 22.19
CA PRO A 400 -30.67 1.00 22.16
C PRO A 400 -31.19 0.81 20.74
N GLU A 401 -31.57 -0.43 20.39
CA GLU A 401 -32.17 -0.73 19.09
C GLU A 401 -33.34 0.23 18.87
N THR A 402 -33.46 0.78 17.67
CA THR A 402 -34.52 1.75 17.36
C THR A 402 -35.88 1.08 17.53
N PRO A 403 -36.91 1.85 17.94
CA PRO A 403 -38.25 1.32 18.11
C PRO A 403 -38.77 0.86 16.75
N LYS A 404 -39.38 -0.33 16.71
CA LYS A 404 -39.92 -0.91 15.49
C LYS A 404 -41.35 -0.48 15.24
N THR A 405 -41.70 -0.23 13.98
CA THR A 405 -43.08 0.06 13.59
C THR A 405 -43.97 -1.18 13.64
N ALA A 406 -45.28 -0.93 13.59
CA ALA A 406 -46.28 -2.00 13.56
C ALA A 406 -46.07 -2.94 12.37
N GLU A 407 -45.71 -2.36 11.22
CA GLU A 407 -45.42 -3.13 10.02
C GLU A 407 -44.19 -3.99 10.22
N GLU A 408 -43.06 -3.44 10.66
CA GLU A 408 -41.81 -4.19 10.90
C GLU A 408 -41.99 -5.32 11.91
N ILE A 409 -42.72 -5.10 13.00
CA ILE A 409 -42.98 -6.15 14.01
C ILE A 409 -43.82 -7.28 13.40
N TRP A 410 -44.80 -6.94 12.57
CA TRP A 410 -45.56 -7.94 11.82
C TRP A 410 -44.66 -8.66 10.81
N GLN A 411 -43.85 -7.90 10.05
CA GLN A 411 -42.94 -8.44 9.04
C GLN A 411 -41.97 -9.45 9.68
N GLN A 412 -41.34 -9.10 10.80
CA GLN A 412 -40.45 -9.97 11.56
C GLN A 412 -41.15 -11.25 12.06
N SER A 413 -42.46 -11.21 12.28
CA SER A 413 -43.23 -12.38 12.69
C SER A 413 -43.56 -13.34 11.54
N VAL A 414 -43.59 -12.86 10.28
CA VAL A 414 -44.01 -13.66 9.11
C VAL A 414 -42.89 -13.90 8.09
N ILE A 415 -41.75 -13.21 8.20
CA ILE A 415 -40.67 -13.24 7.21
C ILE A 415 -40.19 -14.66 6.87
N GLY A 416 -40.12 -15.57 7.86
CA GLY A 416 -39.71 -16.96 7.64
C GLY A 416 -40.63 -17.73 6.69
N ASP A 417 -41.95 -17.56 6.83
CA ASP A 417 -42.94 -18.20 5.96
C ASP A 417 -42.91 -17.61 4.54
N TYR A 418 -42.66 -16.30 4.45
CA TYR A 418 -42.57 -15.58 3.18
C TYR A 418 -41.29 -15.91 2.41
N LEU A 419 -40.17 -16.13 3.08
CA LEU A 419 -38.93 -16.59 2.44
C LEU A 419 -39.10 -18.02 1.91
N ALA A 420 -39.70 -18.92 2.69
CA ALA A 420 -39.91 -20.31 2.29
C ALA A 420 -40.75 -20.44 1.00
N ARG A 421 -41.84 -19.65 0.89
CA ARG A 421 -42.73 -19.68 -0.29
C ARG A 421 -42.11 -19.07 -1.55
N PHE A 422 -41.18 -18.13 -1.42
CA PHE A 422 -40.48 -17.51 -2.56
C PHE A 422 -39.08 -18.09 -2.80
N LYS A 423 -38.78 -19.28 -2.25
CA LYS A 423 -37.48 -19.95 -2.43
C LYS A 423 -36.30 -19.07 -1.99
N ASN A 424 -36.42 -18.44 -0.84
CA ASN A 424 -35.45 -17.49 -0.25
C ASN A 424 -35.18 -16.22 -1.09
N ASP A 425 -36.06 -15.85 -2.01
CA ASP A 425 -36.02 -14.54 -2.67
C ASP A 425 -36.58 -13.45 -1.74
N ARG A 426 -35.70 -12.78 -0.98
CA ARG A 426 -36.06 -11.75 0.01
C ARG A 426 -36.83 -10.59 -0.60
N ALA A 427 -36.41 -10.10 -1.77
CA ALA A 427 -37.08 -8.98 -2.45
C ALA A 427 -38.54 -9.32 -2.82
N LYS A 428 -38.79 -10.53 -3.34
CA LYS A 428 -40.16 -10.98 -3.61
C LYS A 428 -40.97 -11.23 -2.34
N ALA A 429 -40.32 -11.73 -1.29
CA ALA A 429 -40.92 -11.91 0.02
C ALA A 429 -41.43 -10.57 0.58
N LEU A 430 -40.54 -9.58 0.73
CA LEU A 430 -40.87 -8.24 1.26
C LEU A 430 -41.97 -7.57 0.45
N LYS A 431 -41.85 -7.52 -0.89
CA LYS A 431 -42.89 -6.92 -1.75
C LYS A 431 -44.26 -7.56 -1.54
N SER A 432 -44.30 -8.87 -1.33
CA SER A 432 -45.56 -9.54 -1.06
C SER A 432 -46.03 -9.36 0.38
N MET A 433 -45.13 -9.13 1.35
CA MET A 433 -45.45 -8.78 2.73
C MET A 433 -46.13 -7.42 2.78
N GLU A 434 -45.51 -6.42 2.16
CA GLU A 434 -46.05 -5.07 2.00
C GLU A 434 -47.47 -5.11 1.43
N GLY A 435 -47.69 -5.85 0.32
CA GLY A 435 -49.02 -6.00 -0.27
C GLY A 435 -50.05 -6.65 0.66
N THR A 436 -49.64 -7.63 1.48
CA THR A 436 -50.55 -8.22 2.48
C THR A 436 -50.78 -7.32 3.69
N TRP A 437 -49.78 -6.53 4.10
CA TRP A 437 -49.93 -5.54 5.16
C TRP A 437 -50.91 -4.44 4.74
N LEU A 438 -50.76 -3.91 3.53
CA LEU A 438 -51.67 -2.90 2.98
C LEU A 438 -53.12 -3.38 2.95
N ASN A 439 -53.35 -4.63 2.56
CA ASN A 439 -54.68 -5.25 2.49
C ASN A 439 -55.21 -5.76 3.84
N MET A 440 -54.38 -5.73 4.89
CA MET A 440 -54.75 -6.21 6.21
C MET A 440 -55.81 -5.30 6.84
N GLU A 441 -56.83 -5.91 7.46
CA GLU A 441 -57.92 -5.12 8.04
C GLU A 441 -57.44 -4.31 9.25
N LYS A 442 -58.09 -3.17 9.52
CA LYS A 442 -57.76 -2.31 10.66
C LYS A 442 -57.74 -3.10 11.98
N LYS A 443 -58.63 -4.08 12.15
CA LYS A 443 -58.70 -4.93 13.35
C LYS A 443 -57.45 -5.77 13.56
N GLU A 444 -56.86 -6.27 12.48
CA GLU A 444 -55.62 -7.07 12.51
C GLU A 444 -54.40 -6.15 12.67
N LYS A 445 -54.38 -4.97 12.04
CA LYS A 445 -53.31 -3.99 12.26
C LYS A 445 -53.23 -3.50 13.70
N ILE A 446 -54.37 -3.35 14.38
CA ILE A 446 -54.44 -2.87 15.77
C ILE A 446 -53.56 -3.67 16.73
N MET A 447 -53.43 -5.00 16.58
CA MET A 447 -52.56 -5.78 17.48
C MET A 447 -51.08 -5.46 17.29
N TRP A 448 -50.65 -5.15 16.06
CA TRP A 448 -49.27 -4.82 15.73
C TRP A 448 -48.94 -3.38 16.13
N ILE A 449 -49.88 -2.45 15.94
CA ILE A 449 -49.78 -1.07 16.45
C ILE A 449 -49.58 -1.06 17.97
N LYS A 450 -50.30 -1.91 18.70
CA LYS A 450 -50.10 -2.05 20.15
C LYS A 450 -48.70 -2.55 20.51
N LYS A 451 -48.13 -3.49 19.74
CA LYS A 451 -46.76 -3.98 19.95
C LYS A 451 -45.72 -2.91 19.64
N ALA A 452 -45.91 -2.13 18.58
CA ALA A 452 -45.04 -1.00 18.25
C ALA A 452 -45.02 0.05 19.36
N ALA A 453 -46.20 0.38 19.91
CA ALA A 453 -46.29 1.27 21.07
C ALA A 453 -45.62 0.70 22.34
N GLU A 454 -45.57 -0.62 22.51
CA GLU A 454 -44.81 -1.26 23.59
C GLU A 454 -43.29 -1.22 23.32
N ASP A 455 -42.88 -1.36 22.06
CA ASP A 455 -41.48 -1.27 21.65
C ASP A 455 -40.92 0.16 21.75
N GLN A 456 -41.74 1.16 21.44
CA GLN A 456 -41.44 2.56 21.73
C GLN A 456 -41.12 2.77 23.22
N LYS A 457 -41.95 2.19 24.10
CA LYS A 457 -41.70 2.24 25.56
C LYS A 457 -40.45 1.46 25.97
N ARG A 458 -40.12 0.36 25.27
CA ARG A 458 -38.84 -0.37 25.45
C ARG A 458 -37.69 0.59 25.17
N TYR A 459 -37.70 1.21 24.00
CA TYR A 459 -36.65 2.13 23.55
C TYR A 459 -36.46 3.31 24.52
N GLU A 460 -37.54 3.98 24.92
CA GLU A 460 -37.50 5.09 25.89
C GLU A 460 -36.95 4.66 27.24
N ARG A 461 -37.36 3.49 27.73
CA ARG A 461 -36.87 2.91 28.99
C ARG A 461 -35.38 2.59 28.89
N GLU A 462 -34.93 1.97 27.81
CA GLU A 462 -33.52 1.62 27.61
C GLU A 462 -32.64 2.87 27.43
N LEU A 463 -33.11 3.90 26.72
CA LEU A 463 -32.45 5.20 26.63
C LEU A 463 -32.32 5.86 28.00
N SER A 464 -33.38 5.80 28.82
CA SER A 464 -33.40 6.35 30.17
C SER A 464 -32.43 5.59 31.08
N ASP A 465 -32.42 4.26 31.02
CA ASP A 465 -31.49 3.41 31.75
C ASP A 465 -30.04 3.68 31.31
N MET A 466 -29.77 3.82 30.01
CA MET A 466 -28.45 4.21 29.50
C MET A 466 -28.01 5.58 30.01
N ARG A 467 -28.91 6.56 30.04
CA ARG A 467 -28.66 7.91 30.58
C ARG A 467 -28.44 7.90 32.10
N ALA A 468 -29.13 7.00 32.82
CA ALA A 468 -29.01 6.82 34.26
C ALA A 468 -27.77 6.01 34.65
N THR A 469 -27.32 5.07 33.81
CA THR A 469 -26.07 4.34 34.03
C THR A 469 -24.89 5.29 33.85
N PRO A 470 -24.08 5.54 34.89
CA PRO A 470 -22.79 6.15 34.68
C PRO A 470 -21.97 5.14 33.87
N THR A 471 -21.85 5.38 32.56
CA THR A 471 -21.04 4.58 31.65
C THR A 471 -19.71 4.25 32.32
N PRO A 472 -19.37 2.96 32.54
CA PRO A 472 -18.07 2.59 33.08
C PRO A 472 -17.02 2.64 31.97
N THR A 473 -17.01 3.72 31.18
CA THR A 473 -16.03 3.95 30.12
C THR A 473 -15.05 4.99 30.63
N THR A 474 -13.85 4.52 30.97
CA THR A 474 -12.76 5.29 31.59
C THR A 474 -13.06 5.86 32.97
N ALA A 475 -12.73 5.04 33.98
CA ALA A 475 -12.34 5.43 35.33
C ALA A 475 -12.01 6.93 35.48
N GLY A 476 -12.89 7.66 36.17
CA GLY A 476 -12.54 8.94 36.78
C GLY A 476 -12.78 10.23 36.00
N LYS A 477 -13.42 10.21 34.82
CA LYS A 477 -13.86 11.47 34.19
C LYS A 477 -15.10 12.02 34.90
N LYS A 478 -14.89 12.68 36.05
CA LYS A 478 -15.84 13.64 36.63
C LYS A 478 -16.39 14.48 35.48
N VAL A 479 -17.71 14.52 35.29
CA VAL A 479 -18.35 15.50 34.41
C VAL A 479 -17.86 16.87 34.86
N LYS A 480 -17.05 17.52 34.03
CA LYS A 480 -16.54 18.86 34.30
C LYS A 480 -17.53 19.80 33.65
N PHE A 481 -18.27 20.54 34.47
CA PHE A 481 -19.04 21.65 33.94
C PHE A 481 -18.05 22.70 33.41
N LEU A 482 -18.26 23.14 32.18
CA LEU A 482 -17.34 24.08 31.53
C LEU A 482 -17.29 25.38 32.34
N GLY A 483 -16.09 25.83 32.72
CA GLY A 483 -15.89 27.04 33.51
C GLY A 483 -16.16 26.91 35.02
N GLU A 484 -16.37 25.71 35.57
CA GLU A 484 -16.55 25.52 37.02
C GLU A 484 -15.35 26.11 37.80
N PRO A 485 -15.60 27.07 38.72
CA PRO A 485 -14.54 27.64 39.55
C PRO A 485 -13.82 26.55 40.35
N LYS A 486 -12.47 26.61 40.40
CA LYS A 486 -11.68 25.67 41.23
C LYS A 486 -11.93 25.95 42.70
N LYS A 487 -12.15 24.89 43.49
CA LYS A 487 -12.33 24.99 44.94
C LYS A 487 -11.15 25.72 45.58
N ALA A 488 -11.47 26.79 46.32
CA ALA A 488 -10.51 27.47 47.17
C ALA A 488 -10.03 26.54 48.32
N PRO A 489 -8.79 26.72 48.82
CA PRO A 489 -8.31 25.99 49.98
C PRO A 489 -9.24 26.22 51.18
N MET A 490 -9.64 25.13 51.82
CA MET A 490 -10.61 25.12 52.91
C MET A 490 -10.04 25.67 54.22
N ASN A 491 -8.71 25.65 54.38
CA ASN A 491 -8.04 26.11 55.59
C ASN A 491 -6.63 26.65 55.28
N GLY A 492 -6.00 27.27 56.28
CA GLY A 492 -4.64 27.81 56.16
C GLY A 492 -3.60 26.77 55.76
N TYR A 493 -3.71 25.53 56.26
CA TYR A 493 -2.81 24.44 55.87
C TYR A 493 -2.87 24.11 54.37
N GLN A 494 -4.07 24.07 53.79
CA GLN A 494 -4.23 23.84 52.35
C GLN A 494 -3.68 25.00 51.53
N LYS A 495 -3.83 26.25 51.98
CA LYS A 495 -3.23 27.42 51.31
C LYS A 495 -1.71 27.38 51.36
N PHE A 496 -1.15 27.04 52.52
CA PHE A 496 0.29 26.85 52.71
C PHE A 496 0.83 25.71 51.83
N SER A 497 0.14 24.57 51.82
CA SER A 497 0.48 23.41 50.99
C SER A 497 0.44 23.76 49.51
N GLN A 498 -0.58 24.48 49.06
CA GLN A 498 -0.71 24.94 47.68
C GLN A 498 0.48 25.81 47.27
N GLU A 499 0.90 26.73 48.13
CA GLU A 499 2.02 27.64 47.88
C GLU A 499 3.34 26.88 47.71
N LEU A 500 3.67 25.98 48.65
CA LEU A 500 4.87 25.13 48.59
C LEU A 500 4.87 24.12 47.45
N LEU A 501 3.70 23.68 46.98
CA LEU A 501 3.63 22.85 45.78
C LEU A 501 3.83 23.68 44.50
N SER A 502 3.49 24.97 44.53
CA SER A 502 3.58 25.87 43.38
C SER A 502 4.90 26.62 43.26
N ASN A 503 5.65 26.82 44.35
CA ASN A 503 6.92 27.56 44.34
C ASN A 503 8.08 26.78 43.68
N GLY A 504 7.90 25.47 43.47
CA GLY A 504 8.89 24.60 42.84
C GLY A 504 10.02 24.10 43.74
N GLU A 505 10.10 24.54 45.01
CA GLU A 505 11.15 24.14 45.94
C GLU A 505 11.19 22.62 46.18
N LEU A 506 10.02 21.97 46.20
CA LEU A 506 9.89 20.53 46.46
C LEU A 506 9.82 19.67 45.18
N ASN A 507 10.10 20.24 44.00
CA ASN A 507 9.95 19.52 42.74
C ASN A 507 10.89 18.30 42.58
N HIS A 508 11.98 18.27 43.33
CA HIS A 508 12.94 17.15 43.32
C HIS A 508 12.46 15.91 44.09
N LEU A 509 11.40 16.02 44.90
CA LEU A 509 10.84 14.90 45.66
C LEU A 509 9.63 14.28 44.92
N PRO A 510 9.33 12.99 45.11
CA PRO A 510 8.06 12.41 44.69
C PRO A 510 6.90 13.04 45.48
N LEU A 511 5.71 13.13 44.87
CA LEU A 511 4.54 13.83 45.46
C LEU A 511 4.24 13.39 46.90
N LYS A 512 4.44 12.10 47.21
CA LYS A 512 4.25 11.55 48.56
C LYS A 512 5.18 12.19 49.58
N GLU A 513 6.46 12.34 49.25
CA GLU A 513 7.45 12.99 50.11
C GLU A 513 7.26 14.51 50.17
N ARG A 514 6.81 15.14 49.08
CA ARG A 514 6.44 16.57 49.10
C ARG A 514 5.38 16.86 50.17
N MET A 515 4.36 16.01 50.26
CA MET A 515 3.28 16.16 51.24
C MET A 515 3.79 15.98 52.68
N VAL A 516 4.72 15.03 52.89
CA VAL A 516 5.36 14.81 54.20
C VAL A 516 6.16 16.05 54.62
N GLU A 517 6.98 16.60 53.73
CA GLU A 517 7.78 17.79 53.99
C GLU A 517 6.92 19.02 54.27
N ILE A 518 5.84 19.23 53.50
CA ILE A 518 4.86 20.29 53.75
C ILE A 518 4.23 20.15 55.14
N GLY A 519 3.88 18.93 55.54
CA GLY A 519 3.39 18.63 56.89
C GLY A 519 4.40 19.05 57.97
N SER A 520 5.66 18.69 57.80
CA SER A 520 6.75 19.06 58.73
C SER A 520 6.96 20.57 58.82
N ARG A 521 6.98 21.29 57.68
CA ARG A 521 7.12 22.75 57.67
C ARG A 521 5.91 23.44 58.31
N TRP A 522 4.69 22.94 58.10
CA TRP A 522 3.48 23.50 58.74
C TRP A 522 3.52 23.40 60.28
N HIS A 523 4.09 22.33 60.83
CA HIS A 523 4.26 22.22 62.28
C HIS A 523 5.34 23.18 62.82
N ARG A 524 6.33 23.54 62.00
CA ARG A 524 7.48 24.38 62.36
C ARG A 524 7.23 25.89 62.31
N ILE A 525 6.27 26.36 61.51
CA ILE A 525 5.95 27.79 61.40
C ILE A 525 5.29 28.34 62.68
N SER A 526 5.47 29.65 62.92
CA SER A 526 4.93 30.32 64.10
C SER A 526 3.39 30.37 64.09
N PRO A 527 2.73 30.54 65.26
CA PRO A 527 1.29 30.78 65.33
C PRO A 527 0.83 31.98 64.47
N SER A 528 1.60 33.08 64.48
CA SER A 528 1.31 34.26 63.66
C SER A 528 1.33 33.98 62.15
N GLN A 529 2.23 33.12 61.67
CA GLN A 529 2.26 32.68 60.28
C GLN A 529 1.07 31.77 59.95
N LYS A 530 0.65 30.89 60.86
CA LYS A 530 -0.56 30.06 60.68
C LYS A 530 -1.80 30.93 60.54
N ASP A 531 -1.92 31.98 61.34
CA ASP A 531 -3.03 32.95 61.25
C ASP A 531 -3.01 33.74 59.94
N TYR A 532 -1.82 34.13 59.46
CA TYR A 532 -1.67 34.74 58.14
C TYR A 532 -2.22 33.83 57.02
N TYR A 533 -1.82 32.55 56.99
CA TYR A 533 -2.32 31.61 55.99
C TYR A 533 -3.82 31.30 56.15
N LYS A 534 -4.32 31.27 57.39
CA LYS A 534 -5.75 31.14 57.68
C LYS A 534 -6.55 32.28 57.06
N LYS A 535 -6.14 33.54 57.30
CA LYS A 535 -6.80 34.73 56.72
C LYS A 535 -6.77 34.68 55.19
N LEU A 536 -5.64 34.27 54.62
CA LEU A 536 -5.50 34.15 53.16
C LEU A 536 -6.42 33.08 52.57
N ALA A 537 -6.60 31.94 53.25
CA ALA A 537 -7.55 30.89 52.84
C ALA A 537 -9.01 31.34 52.95
N GLU A 538 -9.38 32.07 54.01
CA GLU A 538 -10.71 32.64 54.20
C GLU A 538 -11.04 33.67 53.11
N ASP A 539 -10.10 34.57 52.80
CA ASP A 539 -10.25 35.56 51.72
C ASP A 539 -10.47 34.86 50.37
N GLN A 540 -9.70 33.80 50.08
CA GLN A 540 -9.90 33.00 48.86
C GLN A 540 -11.24 32.27 48.84
N GLN A 541 -11.74 31.79 49.98
CA GLN A 541 -13.09 31.21 50.05
C GLN A 541 -14.19 32.25 49.80
N ARG A 542 -14.03 33.49 50.27
CA ARG A 542 -14.97 34.58 49.96
C ARG A 542 -14.99 34.88 48.46
N VAL A 543 -13.82 34.99 47.84
CA VAL A 543 -13.71 35.19 46.39
C VAL A 543 -14.33 34.01 45.62
N TYR A 544 -14.01 32.78 46.02
CA TYR A 544 -14.58 31.58 45.43
C TYR A 544 -16.10 31.54 45.56
N ARG A 545 -16.67 31.91 46.71
CA ARG A 545 -18.12 31.98 46.92
C ARG A 545 -18.77 32.93 45.91
N THR A 546 -18.21 34.12 45.74
CA THR A 546 -18.72 35.10 44.76
C THR A 546 -18.60 34.59 43.33
N GLN A 547 -17.47 34.00 42.96
CA GLN A 547 -17.26 33.41 41.63
C GLN A 547 -18.21 32.24 41.37
N PHE A 548 -18.39 31.37 42.36
CA PHE A 548 -19.29 30.24 42.31
C PHE A 548 -20.75 30.68 42.17
N ASP A 549 -21.18 31.67 42.94
CA ASP A 549 -22.53 32.23 42.83
C ASP A 549 -22.75 32.92 41.49
N THR A 550 -21.74 33.62 40.97
CA THR A 550 -21.77 34.25 39.64
C THR A 550 -21.89 33.20 38.53
N TRP A 551 -21.08 32.15 38.62
CA TRP A 551 -21.10 31.03 37.68
C TRP A 551 -22.44 30.30 37.72
N MET A 552 -22.95 29.97 38.91
CA MET A 552 -24.27 29.35 39.09
C MET A 552 -25.41 30.20 38.50
N LYS A 553 -25.31 31.53 38.55
CA LYS A 553 -26.28 32.44 37.90
C LYS A 553 -26.14 32.45 36.38
N GLY A 554 -24.93 32.27 35.84
CA GLY A 554 -24.64 32.23 34.41
C GLY A 554 -25.00 30.90 33.72
N LEU A 555 -25.25 29.84 34.48
CA LEU A 555 -25.67 28.54 33.94
C LEU A 555 -27.14 28.58 33.46
N SER A 556 -27.43 27.81 32.40
CA SER A 556 -28.81 27.56 31.96
C SER A 556 -29.63 26.89 33.08
N SER A 557 -30.96 26.95 32.98
CA SER A 557 -31.84 26.31 33.98
C SER A 557 -31.58 24.80 34.06
N GLN A 558 -31.36 24.17 32.90
CA GLN A 558 -31.03 22.76 32.78
C GLN A 558 -29.66 22.44 33.40
N ASP A 559 -28.62 23.23 33.11
CA ASP A 559 -27.29 23.01 33.68
C ASP A 559 -27.27 23.20 35.21
N ARG A 560 -28.04 24.19 35.71
CA ARG A 560 -28.22 24.39 37.15
C ARG A 560 -28.88 23.20 37.82
N ALA A 561 -29.91 22.61 37.18
CA ALA A 561 -30.58 21.43 37.68
C ALA A 561 -29.63 20.21 37.69
N ALA A 562 -28.92 19.98 36.59
CA ALA A 562 -27.93 18.91 36.47
C ALA A 562 -26.80 19.06 37.53
N TYR A 563 -26.30 20.28 37.76
CA TYR A 563 -25.29 20.53 38.78
C TYR A 563 -25.80 20.22 40.20
N LYS A 564 -27.04 20.64 40.51
CA LYS A 564 -27.69 20.35 41.80
C LYS A 564 -27.91 18.84 41.99
N GLU A 565 -28.39 18.16 40.97
CA GLU A 565 -28.61 16.71 40.98
C GLU A 565 -27.30 15.98 41.25
N GLN A 566 -26.23 16.32 40.52
CA GLN A 566 -24.93 15.69 40.68
C GLN A 566 -24.33 15.91 42.08
N ASN A 567 -24.48 17.13 42.62
CA ASN A 567 -24.04 17.44 43.98
C ASN A 567 -24.91 16.75 45.06
N SER A 568 -26.19 16.50 44.77
CA SER A 568 -27.07 15.74 45.65
C SER A 568 -26.74 14.24 45.65
N ASN A 569 -26.40 13.67 44.49
CA ASN A 569 -26.01 12.27 44.34
C ASN A 569 -24.70 11.97 45.07
N LYS A 570 -23.74 12.92 45.05
CA LYS A 570 -22.53 12.83 45.90
C LYS A 570 -22.86 12.68 47.39
N ARG A 571 -23.86 13.39 47.90
CA ARG A 571 -24.30 13.28 49.31
C ARG A 571 -25.07 11.98 49.59
N LYS A 572 -25.93 11.55 48.66
CA LYS A 572 -26.72 10.32 48.79
C LYS A 572 -25.84 9.06 48.78
N SER A 573 -24.81 8.99 47.94
CA SER A 573 -23.92 7.82 47.90
C SER A 573 -23.13 7.60 49.21
N THR A 574 -23.00 8.63 50.06
CA THR A 574 -22.34 8.53 51.37
C THR A 574 -23.30 8.29 52.53
N ALA A 575 -24.62 8.37 52.31
CA ALA A 575 -25.61 8.15 53.36
C ALA A 575 -25.84 6.65 53.53
N LYS A 576 -25.00 6.01 54.35
CA LYS A 576 -25.32 4.72 54.95
C LYS A 576 -26.66 4.83 55.67
N ILE A 577 -27.65 4.18 55.05
CA ILE A 577 -28.92 3.68 55.58
C ILE A 577 -29.00 3.81 57.11
N GLN A 578 -29.65 4.88 57.60
CA GLN A 578 -30.14 4.93 58.96
C GLN A 578 -31.65 4.83 58.89
N VAL A 579 -32.14 3.66 59.31
CA VAL A 579 -33.52 3.20 59.18
C VAL A 579 -34.47 4.15 59.93
N PRO A 580 -35.62 4.53 59.35
CA PRO A 580 -36.47 5.61 59.88
C PRO A 580 -37.37 5.14 61.02
N VAL A 581 -37.44 5.93 62.10
CA VAL A 581 -38.48 5.79 63.12
C VAL A 581 -39.75 6.48 62.64
N ALA A 582 -40.79 5.67 62.53
CA ALA A 582 -42.13 5.99 62.08
C ALA A 582 -42.80 7.17 62.82
N LYS A 583 -43.62 7.94 62.10
CA LYS A 583 -44.98 8.31 62.51
C LYS A 583 -45.76 8.90 61.31
N PRO A 584 -46.91 8.32 60.93
CA PRO A 584 -47.70 8.74 59.79
C PRO A 584 -48.67 9.86 60.19
N LYS A 585 -48.94 10.80 59.29
CA LYS A 585 -50.18 11.56 59.31
C LYS A 585 -50.65 11.85 57.88
N LEU A 586 -51.68 11.10 57.53
CA LEU A 586 -52.65 11.31 56.47
C LEU A 586 -53.21 12.74 56.48
N VAL A 587 -53.44 13.29 55.28
CA VAL A 587 -54.66 13.99 54.77
C VAL A 587 -54.31 14.23 53.28
N ALA A 588 -54.75 13.42 52.33
CA ALA A 588 -56.11 13.24 51.79
C ALA A 588 -56.67 14.49 51.08
N GLN A 589 -56.95 14.27 49.78
CA GLN A 589 -57.92 14.97 48.93
C GLN A 589 -57.60 16.39 48.41
N SER A 590 -57.22 16.44 47.14
CA SER A 590 -58.04 17.12 46.14
C SER A 590 -57.88 16.41 44.79
N LYS A 591 -59.03 16.11 44.18
CA LYS A 591 -59.26 15.37 42.93
C LYS A 591 -59.93 16.35 41.96
N SER A 592 -59.39 16.45 40.77
CA SER A 592 -59.91 17.08 39.54
C SER A 592 -58.97 16.55 38.45
N ASP A 593 -59.25 15.48 37.70
CA ASP A 593 -60.34 15.18 36.75
C ASP A 593 -60.51 16.25 35.66
N ASP A 594 -60.27 15.78 34.42
CA ASP A 594 -60.71 16.29 33.09
C ASP A 594 -60.11 17.64 32.67
N ASP A 595 -59.59 17.87 31.46
CA ASP A 595 -59.78 17.36 30.10
C ASP A 595 -58.41 17.52 29.37
N ASP A 596 -57.95 16.56 28.55
CA ASP A 596 -58.03 16.52 27.07
C ASP A 596 -57.40 17.73 26.33
N GLU A 597 -56.88 17.45 25.13
CA GLU A 597 -56.12 18.31 24.19
C GLU A 597 -54.59 18.27 24.39
N ASP A 598 -53.73 18.10 23.40
CA ASP A 598 -53.74 17.60 22.02
C ASP A 598 -52.26 17.66 21.59
N ASP A 599 -51.92 17.00 20.47
CA ASP A 599 -50.68 17.17 19.68
C ASP A 599 -49.38 16.54 20.21
N ASP A 600 -49.27 15.22 20.04
CA ASP A 600 -47.99 14.52 19.85
C ASP A 600 -47.91 13.95 18.41
N ASP A 601 -46.85 14.40 17.75
CA ASP A 601 -45.91 13.69 16.86
C ASP A 601 -46.25 13.33 15.40
N ASP A 602 -45.49 14.02 14.53
CA ASP A 602 -45.11 13.70 13.16
C ASP A 602 -44.31 12.36 13.10
N GLU A 603 -44.74 11.45 12.23
CA GLU A 603 -44.03 10.22 11.83
C GLU A 603 -43.39 10.42 10.44
N ASP A 604 -42.05 10.44 10.40
CA ASP A 604 -41.20 10.15 9.23
C ASP A 604 -40.83 8.66 9.28
N GLU A 605 -40.89 7.89 8.18
CA GLU A 605 -40.02 6.70 8.00
C GLU A 605 -39.63 6.41 6.55
N ASP A 606 -38.31 6.27 6.38
CA ASP A 606 -37.51 5.76 5.26
C ASP A 606 -36.79 4.47 5.73
N ASP A 607 -36.34 3.70 4.74
CA ASP A 607 -35.24 2.71 4.72
C ASP A 607 -35.52 1.21 4.98
N ASP A 608 -35.48 0.47 3.86
CA ASP A 608 -35.27 -0.98 3.75
C ASP A 608 -33.77 -1.33 3.73
N ASP A 609 -33.50 -2.50 4.34
CA ASP A 609 -32.23 -3.17 4.56
C ASP A 609 -31.55 -3.74 3.30
N ASP A 610 -30.25 -3.48 3.15
CA ASP A 610 -29.32 -4.35 2.42
C ASP A 610 -28.57 -5.24 3.41
N GLU A 611 -29.03 -6.50 3.50
CA GLU A 611 -28.30 -7.64 4.07
C GLU A 611 -27.30 -8.16 3.02
N ASP A 612 -26.00 -7.91 3.23
CA ASP A 612 -24.94 -8.57 2.45
C ASP A 612 -23.97 -9.30 3.38
N GLU A 613 -24.13 -10.62 3.35
CA GLU A 613 -23.20 -11.73 3.56
C GLU A 613 -21.91 -11.48 4.37
N ASP A 614 -21.92 -12.09 5.55
CA ASP A 614 -20.75 -12.49 6.34
C ASP A 614 -19.70 -13.22 5.47
N LYS A 615 -18.69 -12.51 5.00
CA LYS A 615 -17.37 -13.09 4.73
C LYS A 615 -16.46 -12.78 5.90
N GLU A 616 -16.36 -13.76 6.80
CA GLU A 616 -15.30 -13.86 7.80
C GLU A 616 -13.95 -13.89 7.09
N ASP A 617 -13.28 -12.73 7.03
CA ASP A 617 -11.87 -12.64 6.66
C ASP A 617 -11.04 -13.01 7.90
N SER A 618 -10.78 -14.31 8.04
CA SER A 618 -9.79 -14.85 8.96
C SER A 618 -8.38 -14.46 8.48
N SER A 619 -8.00 -13.21 8.67
CA SER A 619 -6.59 -12.81 8.65
C SER A 619 -6.04 -12.99 10.07
N GLU A 620 -5.64 -14.23 10.38
CA GLU A 620 -4.67 -14.46 11.44
C GLU A 620 -3.39 -13.74 11.03
N ASP A 621 -3.12 -12.63 11.71
CA ASP A 621 -1.82 -11.96 11.74
C ASP A 621 -0.76 -12.96 12.24
N GLY A 622 -0.19 -13.69 11.29
CA GLY A 622 1.02 -14.49 11.50
C GLY A 622 2.21 -13.57 11.75
N ASP A 623 2.35 -13.17 13.01
CA ASP A 623 3.53 -12.56 13.61
C ASP A 623 4.77 -13.41 13.28
N SER A 624 5.45 -13.03 12.20
CA SER A 624 6.73 -13.62 11.82
C SER A 624 7.79 -13.03 12.75
N SER A 625 7.85 -13.61 13.95
CA SER A 625 8.95 -13.43 14.88
C SER A 625 10.23 -13.99 14.25
N GLU A 626 11.07 -13.06 13.84
CA GLU A 626 12.45 -13.25 13.41
C GLU A 626 13.30 -13.74 14.58
N SER A 627 13.42 -15.06 14.74
CA SER A 627 14.39 -15.66 15.65
C SER A 627 14.83 -17.04 15.17
N SER A 628 15.98 -17.10 14.50
CA SER A 628 16.95 -18.18 14.67
C SER A 628 18.27 -17.75 14.04
N SER A 629 19.20 -17.39 14.91
CA SER A 629 20.64 -17.46 14.70
C SER A 629 21.02 -18.88 14.27
N ASP A 630 21.32 -19.08 12.99
CA ASP A 630 22.14 -20.20 12.57
C ASP A 630 23.50 -19.63 12.15
N GLU A 631 24.46 -19.82 13.06
CA GLU A 631 25.87 -19.76 12.74
C GLU A 631 26.21 -21.02 11.95
N ASP A 632 26.41 -20.88 10.65
CA ASP A 632 27.05 -21.93 9.87
C ASP A 632 28.13 -21.34 8.96
N SER A 633 29.35 -21.50 9.46
CA SER A 633 30.50 -22.05 8.74
C SER A 633 31.01 -21.26 7.53
N GLU A 634 32.09 -20.53 7.82
CA GLU A 634 33.09 -20.03 6.86
C GLU A 634 33.68 -21.18 6.02
N ASP A 635 33.11 -21.48 4.85
CA ASP A 635 33.86 -22.17 3.79
C ASP A 635 34.28 -21.13 2.76
N GLY A 636 35.49 -20.60 2.98
CA GLY A 636 36.23 -19.81 2.01
C GLY A 636 36.65 -20.68 0.84
N GLU A 637 35.85 -20.73 -0.22
CA GLU A 637 36.36 -21.09 -1.54
C GLU A 637 36.94 -19.83 -2.19
N GLU A 638 38.27 -19.77 -2.16
CA GLU A 638 39.13 -18.87 -2.91
C GLU A 638 38.76 -18.94 -4.40
N ASN A 639 37.96 -17.98 -4.86
CA ASN A 639 37.83 -17.72 -6.30
C ASN A 639 39.10 -16.98 -6.74
N GLU A 640 40.12 -17.76 -7.09
CA GLU A 640 41.30 -17.29 -7.81
C GLU A 640 40.86 -16.79 -9.21
N ASP A 641 41.22 -15.53 -9.46
CA ASP A 641 41.52 -14.93 -10.77
C ASP A 641 40.35 -14.80 -11.79
N GLU A 642 39.46 -13.83 -11.54
CA GLU A 642 38.84 -13.07 -12.65
C GLU A 642 39.94 -12.20 -13.28
N GLU A 643 40.70 -12.76 -14.23
CA GLU A 643 41.54 -11.95 -15.11
C GLU A 643 40.62 -11.08 -15.99
N GLY A 644 40.84 -9.76 -15.89
CA GLY A 644 40.06 -8.74 -16.56
C GLY A 644 40.00 -8.96 -18.07
N GLU A 645 38.79 -8.89 -18.59
CA GLU A 645 38.55 -8.67 -20.02
C GLU A 645 39.14 -7.29 -20.35
N GLU A 646 40.23 -7.28 -21.11
CA GLU A 646 40.71 -6.07 -21.78
C GLU A 646 39.66 -5.72 -22.85
N ASP A 647 38.79 -4.77 -22.53
CA ASP A 647 37.94 -4.08 -23.49
C ASP A 647 38.86 -3.34 -24.46
N GLU A 648 39.27 -4.01 -25.55
CA GLU A 648 39.84 -3.34 -26.72
C GLU A 648 38.70 -2.59 -27.41
N ASP A 649 38.53 -1.33 -27.02
CA ASP A 649 37.73 -0.34 -27.75
C ASP A 649 38.27 -0.25 -29.19
N GLU A 650 37.60 -0.91 -30.12
CA GLU A 650 37.77 -0.67 -31.55
C GLU A 650 37.20 0.74 -31.85
N GLU A 651 38.09 1.73 -31.82
CA GLU A 651 37.89 3.04 -32.42
C GLU A 651 37.65 2.85 -33.93
N GLU A 652 36.38 2.92 -34.36
CA GLU A 652 36.05 3.06 -35.78
C GLU A 652 36.46 4.47 -36.22
N ASP A 653 37.66 4.57 -36.79
CA ASP A 653 38.15 5.70 -37.56
C ASP A 653 37.23 5.92 -38.78
N ASP A 654 36.26 6.83 -38.66
CA ASP A 654 35.53 7.40 -39.79
C ASP A 654 36.48 8.32 -40.59
N ASP A 655 37.31 7.71 -41.44
CA ASP A 655 38.17 8.38 -42.41
C ASP A 655 37.32 9.10 -43.48
N ASP A 656 37.32 10.42 -43.38
CA ASP A 656 37.43 11.42 -44.44
C ASP A 656 36.98 11.02 -45.86
N ASN A 657 35.84 11.56 -46.29
CA ASN A 657 35.61 11.87 -47.70
C ASN A 657 35.40 13.37 -47.88
N GLU A 658 36.51 14.11 -47.81
CA GLU A 658 36.62 15.49 -48.27
C GLU A 658 36.36 15.57 -49.78
N SER A 659 35.13 15.90 -50.17
CA SER A 659 34.82 16.40 -51.51
C SER A 659 34.68 17.92 -51.44
N GLY A 660 35.82 18.59 -51.59
CA GLY A 660 35.91 20.04 -51.76
C GLY A 660 35.11 20.49 -52.98
N SER A 661 34.10 21.34 -52.73
CA SER A 661 33.48 22.17 -53.75
C SER A 661 33.72 23.63 -53.41
N SER A 662 34.59 24.23 -54.21
CA SER A 662 34.97 25.64 -54.20
C SER A 662 33.83 26.56 -54.64
N SER A 663 33.95 27.82 -54.18
CA SER A 663 33.38 29.06 -54.73
C SER A 663 31.94 29.43 -54.33
N SER A 664 31.79 30.45 -53.49
CA SER A 664 31.49 31.81 -53.97
C SER A 664 31.40 32.76 -52.78
N SER A 665 32.32 33.72 -52.74
CA SER A 665 32.30 34.89 -51.88
C SER A 665 31.25 35.88 -52.38
N SER A 666 30.30 36.26 -51.51
CA SER A 666 29.54 37.50 -51.67
C SER A 666 29.47 38.21 -50.32
N SER A 667 30.42 39.11 -50.13
CA SER A 667 30.40 40.15 -49.11
C SER A 667 29.30 41.15 -49.42
N SER A 668 28.40 41.39 -48.47
CA SER A 668 27.63 42.63 -48.41
C SER A 668 27.56 43.04 -46.95
N ALA A 669 28.36 44.04 -46.63
CA ALA A 669 28.24 44.81 -45.41
C ALA A 669 27.19 45.90 -45.66
N ASP A 670 26.25 46.07 -44.73
CA ASP A 670 25.72 47.39 -44.42
C ASP A 670 25.14 47.38 -42.99
N SER A 671 25.66 48.28 -42.18
CA SER A 671 25.22 48.58 -40.82
C SER A 671 24.12 49.62 -40.89
N SER A 672 23.00 49.40 -40.21
CA SER A 672 22.10 50.51 -39.87
C SER A 672 21.74 50.44 -38.39
N ASP A 673 22.53 51.19 -37.65
CA ASP A 673 22.24 51.69 -36.32
C ASP A 673 21.16 52.78 -36.47
N SER A 674 20.08 52.69 -35.70
CA SER A 674 19.06 53.74 -35.63
C SER A 674 18.57 53.82 -34.19
N ASP A 675 19.41 54.48 -33.39
CA ASP A 675 19.03 55.13 -32.14
C ASP A 675 18.53 56.55 -32.47
N SER A 676 17.23 56.81 -32.26
CA SER A 676 16.62 58.14 -32.00
C SER A 676 15.10 58.04 -32.07
N ASN A 677 14.41 57.95 -30.91
CA ASN A 677 13.55 59.02 -30.37
C ASN A 677 12.83 58.59 -29.08
#